data_AF-A0A3S0P8J5-F1
#
_entry.id   AF-A0A3S0P8J5-F1
#
_cell.length_a   1.000
_cell.length_b   1.000
_cell.length_c   1.000
_cell.angle_alpha   90.00
_cell.angle_beta   90.00
_cell.angle_gamma   90.00
#
_symmetry.space_group_name_H-M   'P 1'
#
loop_
_entity.id
_entity.type
_entity.pdbx_description
1 polymer ?
#
loop_
_entity_poly.entity_id
_entity_poly.type
_entity_poly.pdbx_seq_one_letter_code
_entity_poly.pdbx_strand_id
1 'polypeptide(L)'
;MNNSYQDIKEYLRSLLKKVDSPLPIGKIEEQIQITKNLLGTLGPDVFSQFTLIQSVEPLTDDEWNRMARELETHFDVEMRPGAIVQGEEQQKRSDPTWWSNKVKISRETYFWSRYKEYMGDSLPTEVINTMDIDTDVIMNNLEDPSSQEFSKYGMVVGHVQSGKTANYAALVCKAADAGYKFIVVIAGGMNNLRNQTQKRMNEAFTGNDKGVKVGVGKQGNYKKEIAPISLTTNEKDFNKQDADQNSQGLSFDNINSPVIIVIKKNTSTLRNVIKWLESQYNHGISDHAVLVIDDESDYASINTKEDEDPTKINERIRKLLSLFKKSAYVAYTATPYANIFIDHQATNDDIGDDLFPKDFIYALDAPTNYFGAKRIFLDPTKKYLVPVKDYQDIIPAKHKKDHIITNLPETLQEAIRLFILNISIRHLRGQQNKHNSMLVHVTRFTAVHRNITNKITEYFDQIKKIITLYGGFESPENRHILLELLKETFDKHHSNVEFQWEIAIKKVTEIIDSIVIREVHTETKIPLEYRDDIVTNAIVIGGSSLSRGYTLEGLSVSYFLRTTIFYDTLMQMGRWFGYRTDYEDLCKIYMTETMFDSFKIIIEATLDLMDSLKEMEKFGKTPKDFGLAVQQHPDSGLQVTARNKLKNTGEIYFEMKLDGHLKETGWIPATDEIRLKNINEIKKLVNSLGNNFEKKKNNLVWKDVDKTIVSNFLSQYHTFDLSTDQFGMRSRMPINFIKEYVNKVNINWDIVLYSGTSEEVFPVNDDVQVQQQRRKVEKRGEFFEVLKRQVSSGNAEEVTLTEEDLETLKREKLFYEQSKDENGETEADKFSRRRVVRSLLKKPILMLHILEASITNEEGDNFVTLPAFGISFPGGINSGNKNIKLKVNSVYIAEELKEEESDD
;
A
#
# COMPACT_ATOMS: atom_id res chain seq x y z
N MET A 1 -23.52 -11.92 32.98
CA MET A 1 -23.30 -13.17 32.22
C MET A 1 -21.80 -13.37 32.18
N ASN A 2 -21.27 -14.41 32.81
CA ASN A 2 -19.88 -14.78 32.62
C ASN A 2 -19.73 -15.26 31.18
N ASN A 3 -18.72 -14.74 30.47
CA ASN A 3 -18.47 -15.12 29.10
C ASN A 3 -17.33 -16.15 29.12
N SER A 4 -17.67 -17.39 29.45
CA SER A 4 -16.70 -18.47 29.61
C SER A 4 -15.79 -18.64 28.38
N TYR A 5 -16.30 -18.31 27.18
CA TYR A 5 -15.48 -18.23 25.97
C TYR A 5 -14.33 -17.23 26.10
N GLN A 6 -14.62 -16.00 26.53
CA GLN A 6 -13.59 -14.96 26.70
C GLN A 6 -12.63 -15.31 27.84
N ASP A 7 -13.14 -15.85 28.95
CA ASP A 7 -12.31 -16.19 30.10
C ASP A 7 -11.32 -17.32 29.76
N ILE A 8 -11.79 -18.37 29.08
CA ILE A 8 -10.93 -19.46 28.60
C ILE A 8 -9.93 -18.95 27.56
N LYS A 9 -10.37 -18.07 26.65
CA LYS A 9 -9.47 -17.49 25.64
C LYS A 9 -8.35 -16.66 26.27
N GLU A 10 -8.66 -15.82 27.26
CA GLU A 10 -7.64 -15.04 27.98
C GLU A 10 -6.70 -15.93 28.78
N TYR A 11 -7.21 -17.02 29.38
CA TYR A 11 -6.35 -18.04 30.00
C TYR A 11 -5.38 -18.65 28.99
N LEU A 12 -5.85 -19.13 27.84
CA LEU A 12 -5.01 -19.66 26.77
C LEU A 12 -4.02 -18.63 26.24
N ARG A 13 -4.45 -17.37 26.04
CA ARG A 13 -3.59 -16.26 25.63
C ARG A 13 -2.46 -16.04 26.63
N SER A 14 -2.73 -16.14 27.93
CA SER A 14 -1.71 -16.00 28.98
C SER A 14 -0.67 -17.12 28.98
N LEU A 15 -1.06 -18.34 28.56
CA LEU A 15 -0.14 -19.47 28.39
C LEU A 15 0.72 -19.29 27.15
N LEU A 16 0.10 -18.92 26.02
CA LEU A 16 0.77 -18.71 24.74
C LEU A 16 1.76 -17.55 24.79
N LYS A 17 1.47 -16.47 25.54
CA LYS A 17 2.41 -15.35 25.80
C LYS A 17 3.70 -15.77 26.52
N LYS A 18 3.76 -16.96 27.12
CA LYS A 18 4.96 -17.47 27.81
C LYS A 18 5.85 -18.34 26.92
N VAL A 19 5.41 -18.63 25.69
CA VAL A 19 6.18 -19.39 24.71
C VAL A 19 7.02 -18.40 23.90
N ASP A 20 8.26 -18.77 23.57
CA ASP A 20 9.13 -17.94 22.72
C ASP A 20 8.49 -17.73 21.34
N SER A 21 8.63 -16.52 20.80
CA SER A 21 8.16 -16.14 19.46
C SER A 21 9.27 -16.38 18.43
N PRO A 22 8.97 -16.84 17.19
CA PRO A 22 7.65 -17.20 16.67
C PRO A 22 7.11 -18.49 17.31
N LEU A 23 5.79 -18.52 17.50
CA LEU A 23 5.12 -19.66 18.14
C LEU A 23 5.27 -20.93 17.26
N PRO A 24 5.65 -22.10 17.80
CA PRO A 24 5.79 -23.31 16.98
C PRO A 24 4.47 -23.69 16.29
N ILE A 25 4.57 -24.15 15.03
CA ILE A 25 3.42 -24.62 14.24
C ILE A 25 2.62 -25.67 15.05
N GLY A 26 1.30 -25.50 15.13
CA GLY A 26 0.40 -26.39 15.87
C GLY A 26 0.37 -26.18 17.38
N LYS A 27 1.16 -25.25 17.94
CA LYS A 27 1.19 -25.01 19.40
C LYS A 27 -0.12 -24.47 19.95
N ILE A 28 -0.86 -23.70 19.16
CA ILE A 28 -2.21 -23.19 19.53
C ILE A 28 -3.18 -24.36 19.67
N GLU A 29 -3.24 -25.25 18.67
CA GLU A 29 -4.06 -26.47 18.69
C GLU A 29 -3.69 -27.37 19.88
N GLU A 30 -2.39 -27.54 20.14
CA GLU A 30 -1.89 -28.29 21.29
C GLU A 30 -2.42 -27.73 22.62
N GLN A 31 -2.32 -26.41 22.83
CA GLN A 31 -2.80 -25.77 24.06
C GLN A 31 -4.32 -25.81 24.19
N ILE A 32 -5.05 -25.65 23.09
CA ILE A 32 -6.51 -25.81 23.06
C ILE A 32 -6.87 -27.25 23.45
N GLN A 33 -6.22 -28.25 22.88
CA GLN A 33 -6.52 -29.65 23.18
C GLN A 33 -6.19 -30.00 24.64
N ILE A 34 -5.07 -29.50 25.17
CA ILE A 34 -4.71 -29.64 26.59
C ILE A 34 -5.79 -29.03 27.48
N THR A 35 -6.25 -27.81 27.15
CA THR A 35 -7.27 -27.10 27.93
C THR A 35 -8.64 -27.79 27.84
N LYS A 36 -9.03 -28.26 26.67
CA LYS A 36 -10.26 -29.05 26.44
C LYS A 36 -10.25 -30.35 27.24
N ASN A 37 -9.12 -31.06 27.26
CA ASN A 37 -8.94 -32.27 28.05
C ASN A 37 -8.97 -31.99 29.56
N LEU A 38 -8.34 -30.91 30.02
CA LEU A 38 -8.37 -30.46 31.42
C LEU A 38 -9.80 -30.15 31.86
N LEU A 39 -10.54 -29.37 31.08
CA LEU A 39 -11.94 -29.03 31.38
C LEU A 39 -12.83 -30.28 31.43
N GLY A 40 -12.66 -31.21 30.47
CA GLY A 40 -13.40 -32.47 30.44
C GLY A 40 -13.06 -33.42 31.59
N THR A 41 -11.82 -33.42 32.07
CA THR A 41 -11.37 -34.32 33.15
C THR A 41 -11.70 -33.79 34.54
N LEU A 42 -11.51 -32.49 34.78
CA LEU A 42 -11.71 -31.85 36.09
C LEU A 42 -13.18 -31.48 36.33
N GLY A 43 -13.94 -31.27 35.27
CA GLY A 43 -15.25 -30.64 35.32
C GLY A 43 -15.16 -29.12 35.54
N PRO A 44 -16.23 -28.36 35.26
CA PRO A 44 -16.16 -26.90 35.18
C PRO A 44 -15.83 -26.21 36.51
N ASP A 45 -16.37 -26.70 37.64
CA ASP A 45 -16.15 -26.08 38.95
C ASP A 45 -14.68 -26.16 39.41
N VAL A 46 -14.05 -27.33 39.22
CA VAL A 46 -12.65 -27.55 39.63
C VAL A 46 -11.71 -26.83 38.67
N PHE A 47 -12.02 -26.81 37.37
CA PHE A 47 -11.27 -26.06 36.38
C PHE A 47 -11.26 -24.55 36.69
N SER A 48 -12.43 -23.99 37.05
CA SER A 48 -12.57 -22.60 37.48
C SER A 48 -11.66 -22.25 38.66
N GLN A 49 -11.60 -23.11 39.67
CA GLN A 49 -10.72 -22.90 40.84
C GLN A 49 -9.23 -22.93 40.46
N PHE A 50 -8.84 -23.86 39.57
CA PHE A 50 -7.44 -24.02 39.16
C PHE A 50 -6.95 -22.87 38.28
N THR A 51 -7.81 -22.35 37.42
CA THR A 51 -7.49 -21.30 36.44
C THR A 51 -7.79 -19.88 36.93
N LEU A 52 -8.35 -19.74 38.14
CA LEU A 52 -8.84 -18.48 38.72
C LEU A 52 -9.96 -17.81 37.91
N ILE A 53 -10.69 -18.60 37.10
CA ILE A 53 -11.86 -18.15 36.33
C ILE A 53 -13.12 -18.26 37.20
N GLN A 54 -13.93 -17.19 37.28
CA GLN A 54 -15.09 -17.13 38.19
C GLN A 54 -16.13 -18.24 37.97
N SER A 55 -16.50 -18.55 36.73
CA SER A 55 -17.34 -19.70 36.40
C SER A 55 -17.17 -20.09 34.93
N VAL A 56 -17.11 -21.38 34.64
CA VAL A 56 -16.94 -21.90 33.28
C VAL A 56 -18.16 -22.73 32.87
N GLU A 57 -18.73 -22.41 31.71
CA GLU A 57 -19.65 -23.29 30.99
C GLU A 57 -18.89 -24.03 29.87
N PRO A 58 -19.27 -25.28 29.52
CA PRO A 58 -18.64 -26.00 28.41
C PRO A 58 -18.84 -25.27 27.08
N LEU A 59 -17.75 -25.09 26.34
CA LEU A 59 -17.78 -24.52 24.99
C LEU A 59 -18.13 -25.58 23.95
N THR A 60 -18.88 -25.17 22.92
CA THR A 60 -19.16 -25.95 21.71
C THR A 60 -17.91 -26.13 20.85
N ASP A 61 -17.91 -27.12 19.96
CA ASP A 61 -16.78 -27.32 19.03
C ASP A 61 -16.58 -26.11 18.10
N ASP A 62 -17.65 -25.44 17.68
CA ASP A 62 -17.59 -24.22 16.88
C ASP A 62 -16.93 -23.07 17.64
N GLU A 63 -17.19 -22.94 18.93
CA GLU A 63 -16.53 -21.96 19.80
C GLU A 63 -15.03 -22.28 19.96
N TRP A 64 -14.65 -23.55 20.13
CA TRP A 64 -13.22 -23.91 20.16
C TRP A 64 -12.52 -23.61 18.83
N ASN A 65 -13.14 -23.95 17.70
CA ASN A 65 -12.59 -23.67 16.37
C ASN A 65 -12.50 -22.16 16.09
N ARG A 66 -13.48 -21.38 16.54
CA ARG A 66 -13.43 -19.91 16.52
C ARG A 66 -12.27 -19.40 17.36
N MET A 67 -12.09 -19.92 18.57
CA MET A 67 -11.01 -19.50 19.46
C MET A 67 -9.64 -19.79 18.87
N ALA A 68 -9.46 -20.95 18.22
CA ALA A 68 -8.25 -21.29 17.49
C ALA A 68 -7.90 -20.21 16.46
N ARG A 69 -8.86 -19.87 15.58
CA ARG A 69 -8.70 -18.80 14.58
C ARG A 69 -8.39 -17.43 15.20
N GLU A 70 -9.10 -17.06 16.27
CA GLU A 70 -8.83 -15.80 16.99
C GLU A 70 -7.42 -15.78 17.60
N LEU A 71 -6.91 -16.91 18.10
CA LEU A 71 -5.55 -17.01 18.66
C LEU A 71 -4.49 -17.05 17.55
N GLU A 72 -4.71 -17.76 16.45
CA GLU A 72 -3.83 -17.77 15.27
C GLU A 72 -3.60 -16.35 14.75
N THR A 73 -4.66 -15.55 14.67
CA THR A 73 -4.53 -14.15 14.22
C THR A 73 -3.72 -13.25 15.14
N HIS A 74 -3.45 -13.68 16.38
CA HIS A 74 -2.63 -12.97 17.38
C HIS A 74 -1.22 -13.58 17.58
N PHE A 75 -1.03 -14.86 17.31
CA PHE A 75 0.22 -15.56 17.62
C PHE A 75 0.90 -16.19 16.39
N ASP A 76 0.15 -16.48 15.32
CA ASP A 76 0.65 -16.99 14.04
C ASP A 76 0.74 -15.85 13.02
N VAL A 77 1.48 -14.80 13.40
CA VAL A 77 1.72 -13.62 12.58
C VAL A 77 3.21 -13.39 12.50
N GLU A 78 3.74 -13.45 11.28
CA GLU A 78 5.13 -13.13 11.01
C GLU A 78 5.22 -11.67 10.55
N MET A 79 6.21 -10.94 11.06
CA MET A 79 6.53 -9.60 10.61
C MET A 79 8.05 -9.41 10.74
N ARG A 80 8.73 -9.20 9.63
CA ARG A 80 10.19 -8.99 9.63
C ARG A 80 10.53 -7.52 9.87
N PRO A 81 11.70 -7.23 10.47
CA PRO A 81 12.21 -5.86 10.55
C PRO A 81 12.30 -5.20 9.17
N GLY A 82 12.07 -3.89 9.15
CA GLY A 82 12.21 -3.08 7.95
C GLY A 82 13.66 -2.90 7.47
N ALA A 83 13.82 -2.31 6.29
CA ALA A 83 15.13 -1.99 5.71
C ALA A 83 15.51 -0.52 5.91
N ILE A 84 16.78 -0.25 6.20
CA ILE A 84 17.32 1.10 6.41
C ILE A 84 18.28 1.53 5.29
N VAL A 85 18.00 2.66 4.66
CA VAL A 85 18.92 3.35 3.76
C VAL A 85 19.46 4.58 4.48
N GLN A 86 20.75 4.55 4.84
CA GLN A 86 21.39 5.59 5.66
C GLN A 86 22.06 6.66 4.79
N GLY A 87 21.98 7.92 5.23
CA GLY A 87 22.75 9.04 4.69
C GLY A 87 24.24 8.94 5.02
N GLU A 88 25.06 9.75 4.34
CA GLU A 88 26.51 9.70 4.50
C GLU A 88 26.99 9.95 5.94
N GLU A 89 26.33 10.86 6.66
CA GLU A 89 26.68 11.15 8.06
C GLU A 89 26.35 9.96 8.96
N GLN A 90 25.18 9.34 8.77
CA GLN A 90 24.72 8.19 9.54
C GLN A 90 25.62 6.98 9.33
N GLN A 91 26.10 6.76 8.10
CA GLN A 91 27.06 5.68 7.80
C GLN A 91 28.43 5.89 8.45
N LYS A 92 28.85 7.16 8.64
CA LYS A 92 30.19 7.52 9.16
C LYS A 92 30.19 7.83 10.66
N ARG A 93 29.05 7.77 11.33
CA ARG A 93 28.94 8.17 12.74
C ARG A 93 29.75 7.25 13.66
N SER A 94 30.35 7.84 14.69
CA SER A 94 31.18 7.12 15.66
C SER A 94 30.39 6.18 16.58
N ASP A 95 29.17 6.57 16.95
CA ASP A 95 28.26 5.76 17.77
C ASP A 95 26.93 5.51 17.03
N PRO A 96 26.85 4.47 16.18
CA PRO A 96 25.65 4.14 15.40
C PRO A 96 24.52 3.55 16.23
N THR A 97 24.75 3.29 17.51
CA THR A 97 23.80 2.61 18.41
C THR A 97 23.55 3.40 19.69
N TRP A 98 23.65 4.74 19.60
CA TRP A 98 23.54 5.65 20.74
C TRP A 98 22.25 5.44 21.54
N TRP A 99 21.15 5.11 20.86
CA TRP A 99 19.89 4.82 21.51
C TRP A 99 19.90 3.41 22.09
N SER A 100 20.09 2.39 21.24
CA SER A 100 19.87 0.98 21.63
C SER A 100 20.88 0.46 22.65
N ASN A 101 22.18 0.82 22.52
CA ASN A 101 23.26 0.25 23.34
C ASN A 101 23.71 1.17 24.48
N LYS A 102 23.18 2.39 24.58
CA LYS A 102 23.61 3.36 25.59
C LYS A 102 22.44 3.98 26.33
N VAL A 103 21.57 4.73 25.66
CA VAL A 103 20.46 5.44 26.34
C VAL A 103 19.38 4.47 26.83
N LYS A 104 18.95 3.51 26.00
CA LYS A 104 17.92 2.52 26.34
C LYS A 104 18.33 1.63 27.52
N ILE A 105 19.63 1.35 27.69
CA ILE A 105 20.17 0.54 28.78
C ILE A 105 20.32 1.35 30.08
N SER A 106 20.73 2.62 29.95
CA SER A 106 21.05 3.47 31.12
C SER A 106 19.85 4.24 31.70
N ARG A 107 18.73 4.29 30.99
CA ARG A 107 17.50 5.01 31.40
C ARG A 107 16.29 4.10 31.47
N GLU A 108 15.33 4.47 32.31
CA GLU A 108 14.02 3.82 32.35
C GLU A 108 13.25 4.14 31.06
N THR A 109 12.84 3.12 30.31
CA THR A 109 11.98 3.23 29.11
C THR A 109 10.51 3.35 29.50
N TYR A 110 10.19 4.38 30.28
CA TYR A 110 8.89 4.53 30.93
C TYR A 110 7.73 4.65 29.92
N PHE A 111 7.85 5.52 28.92
CA PHE A 111 6.77 5.74 27.95
C PHE A 111 6.62 4.55 27.02
N TRP A 112 7.74 4.03 26.49
CA TRP A 112 7.69 2.88 25.59
C TRP A 112 7.14 1.63 26.27
N SER A 113 7.58 1.30 27.49
CA SER A 113 7.13 0.10 28.20
C SER A 113 5.62 0.09 28.42
N ARG A 114 5.05 1.25 28.77
CA ARG A 114 3.61 1.42 28.96
C ARG A 114 2.83 1.22 27.66
N TYR A 115 3.32 1.83 26.57
CA TYR A 115 2.68 1.69 25.27
C TYR A 115 2.80 0.25 24.73
N LYS A 116 3.95 -0.41 24.91
CA LYS A 116 4.19 -1.82 24.57
C LYS A 116 3.19 -2.73 25.28
N GLU A 117 2.99 -2.53 26.58
CA GLU A 117 1.99 -3.26 27.37
C GLU A 117 0.56 -3.00 26.88
N TYR A 118 0.19 -1.75 26.61
CA TYR A 118 -1.15 -1.39 26.10
C TYR A 118 -1.45 -2.02 24.73
N MET A 119 -0.47 -2.08 23.84
CA MET A 119 -0.63 -2.74 22.53
C MET A 119 -0.80 -4.26 22.68
N GLY A 120 -0.22 -4.87 23.72
CA GLY A 120 -0.27 -6.32 23.96
C GLY A 120 -1.68 -6.89 24.18
N ASP A 121 -2.68 -6.02 24.37
CA ASP A 121 -4.09 -6.38 24.46
C ASP A 121 -4.75 -6.55 23.09
N SER A 122 -4.24 -5.89 22.04
CA SER A 122 -4.91 -5.79 20.73
C SER A 122 -4.06 -6.17 19.51
N LEU A 123 -2.73 -6.21 19.64
CA LEU A 123 -1.81 -6.55 18.55
C LEU A 123 -1.07 -7.87 18.83
N PRO A 124 -0.68 -8.60 17.76
CA PRO A 124 0.20 -9.76 17.86
C PRO A 124 1.53 -9.43 18.55
N THR A 125 2.06 -10.35 19.35
CA THR A 125 3.33 -10.16 20.07
C THR A 125 4.49 -9.93 19.11
N GLU A 126 4.53 -10.66 18.00
CA GLU A 126 5.58 -10.50 16.97
C GLU A 126 5.56 -9.10 16.35
N VAL A 127 4.37 -8.60 16.00
CA VAL A 127 4.20 -7.23 15.46
C VAL A 127 4.72 -6.18 16.45
N ILE A 128 4.51 -6.37 17.74
CA ILE A 128 5.01 -5.46 18.79
C ILE A 128 6.54 -5.55 18.92
N ASN A 129 7.11 -6.75 18.85
CA ASN A 129 8.55 -6.97 18.92
C ASN A 129 9.27 -6.37 17.71
N THR A 130 8.76 -6.60 16.50
CA THR A 130 9.30 -6.01 15.28
C THR A 130 9.19 -4.49 15.31
N MET A 131 8.07 -3.94 15.79
CA MET A 131 7.95 -2.50 16.00
C MET A 131 8.97 -1.95 17.01
N ASP A 132 9.32 -2.71 18.05
CA ASP A 132 10.39 -2.34 19.00
C ASP A 132 11.73 -2.24 18.25
N ILE A 133 12.08 -3.23 17.43
CA ILE A 133 13.31 -3.27 16.64
C ILE A 133 13.33 -2.12 15.63
N ASP A 134 12.29 -1.99 14.81
CA ASP A 134 12.18 -0.97 13.77
C ASP A 134 12.36 0.44 14.34
N THR A 135 11.68 0.73 15.45
CA THR A 135 11.78 2.07 16.08
C THR A 135 13.09 2.28 16.82
N ASP A 136 13.78 1.23 17.27
CA ASP A 136 15.16 1.35 17.76
C ASP A 136 16.12 1.74 16.62
N VAL A 137 15.97 1.14 15.43
CA VAL A 137 16.77 1.48 14.25
C VAL A 137 16.50 2.92 13.83
N ILE A 138 15.23 3.35 13.81
CA ILE A 138 14.88 4.74 13.51
C ILE A 138 15.51 5.70 14.54
N MET A 139 15.38 5.43 15.84
CA MET A 139 16.00 6.25 16.90
C MET A 139 17.52 6.32 16.75
N ASN A 140 18.19 5.23 16.40
CA ASN A 140 19.63 5.20 16.14
C ASN A 140 20.05 6.04 14.93
N ASN A 141 19.13 6.40 14.02
CA ASN A 141 19.39 7.30 12.89
C ASN A 141 18.96 8.75 13.18
N LEU A 142 18.23 8.98 14.29
CA LEU A 142 18.14 10.30 14.93
C LEU A 142 19.40 10.61 15.72
N GLU A 143 19.41 11.73 16.43
CA GLU A 143 20.55 12.20 17.22
C GLU A 143 20.25 12.22 18.71
N ASP A 144 21.28 11.97 19.53
CA ASP A 144 21.16 12.05 20.99
C ASP A 144 20.78 13.49 21.41
N PRO A 145 19.66 13.72 22.15
CA PRO A 145 19.27 15.05 22.63
C PRO A 145 20.32 15.77 23.49
N SER A 146 21.29 15.03 24.05
CA SER A 146 22.42 15.58 24.79
C SER A 146 23.50 16.20 23.90
N SER A 147 23.47 15.97 22.58
CA SER A 147 24.32 16.63 21.59
C SER A 147 24.11 18.15 21.60
N GLN A 148 25.14 18.91 21.20
CA GLN A 148 25.11 20.38 21.23
C GLN A 148 24.11 20.96 20.22
N GLU A 149 24.15 20.48 18.98
CA GLU A 149 23.28 20.90 17.89
C GLU A 149 23.13 19.75 16.89
N PHE A 150 21.97 19.69 16.22
CA PHE A 150 21.74 18.77 15.10
C PHE A 150 20.49 19.18 14.31
N SER A 151 20.48 18.78 13.04
CA SER A 151 19.30 18.85 12.18
C SER A 151 19.24 17.55 11.37
N LYS A 152 18.21 16.73 11.63
CA LYS A 152 18.06 15.39 11.03
C LYS A 152 16.75 15.28 10.27
N TYR A 153 16.80 14.76 9.05
CA TYR A 153 15.68 14.59 8.13
C TYR A 153 15.59 13.15 7.67
N GLY A 154 14.62 12.43 8.21
CA GLY A 154 14.33 11.05 7.87
C GLY A 154 12.97 10.87 7.23
N MET A 155 12.78 9.69 6.64
CA MET A 155 11.47 9.24 6.16
C MET A 155 11.23 7.79 6.56
N VAL A 156 10.01 7.48 6.96
CA VAL A 156 9.50 6.13 7.18
C VAL A 156 8.41 5.86 6.15
N VAL A 157 8.63 4.84 5.33
CA VAL A 157 7.72 4.41 4.28
C VAL A 157 7.10 3.08 4.70
N GLY A 158 5.78 2.94 4.57
CA GLY A 158 5.12 1.66 4.84
C GLY A 158 3.76 1.58 4.16
N HIS A 159 3.21 0.38 4.01
CA HIS A 159 1.96 0.19 3.25
C HIS A 159 0.77 1.01 3.80
N VAL A 160 -0.25 1.26 2.97
CA VAL A 160 -1.45 2.02 3.35
C VAL A 160 -2.19 1.31 4.48
N GLN A 161 -2.42 1.96 5.63
CA GLN A 161 -3.06 1.32 6.81
C GLN A 161 -2.31 0.09 7.38
N SER A 162 -0.99 0.01 7.19
CA SER A 162 -0.14 -1.07 7.77
C SER A 162 0.12 -0.96 9.27
N GLY A 163 -0.11 0.22 9.88
CA GLY A 163 0.24 0.48 11.27
C GLY A 163 1.24 1.61 11.50
N LYS A 164 1.52 2.45 10.49
CA LYS A 164 2.40 3.63 10.59
C LYS A 164 2.14 4.51 11.83
N THR A 165 0.87 4.75 12.18
CA THR A 165 0.52 5.51 13.39
C THR A 165 0.99 4.85 14.68
N ALA A 166 0.89 3.52 14.78
CA ALA A 166 1.41 2.81 15.94
C ALA A 166 2.95 2.89 16.00
N ASN A 167 3.61 2.79 14.83
CA ASN A 167 5.05 2.92 14.72
C ASN A 167 5.55 4.33 15.13
N TYR A 168 4.95 5.43 14.64
CA TYR A 168 5.38 6.76 15.10
C TYR A 168 4.97 7.05 16.54
N ALA A 169 3.89 6.46 17.07
CA ALA A 169 3.58 6.55 18.49
C ALA A 169 4.67 5.91 19.35
N ALA A 170 5.17 4.74 18.93
CA ALA A 170 6.30 4.06 19.54
C ALA A 170 7.58 4.90 19.46
N LEU A 171 7.86 5.49 18.29
CA LEU A 171 8.98 6.43 18.11
C LEU A 171 8.87 7.64 19.04
N VAL A 172 7.69 8.25 19.16
CA VAL A 172 7.41 9.37 20.08
C VAL A 172 7.67 8.97 21.52
N CYS A 173 7.23 7.80 21.96
CA CYS A 173 7.48 7.30 23.31
C CYS A 173 8.99 7.15 23.58
N LYS A 174 9.72 6.53 22.65
CA LYS A 174 11.19 6.34 22.75
C LYS A 174 11.95 7.66 22.71
N ALA A 175 11.53 8.60 21.87
CA ALA A 175 12.10 9.93 21.82
C ALA A 175 11.92 10.68 23.16
N ALA A 176 10.73 10.59 23.76
CA ALA A 176 10.49 11.15 25.09
C ALA A 176 11.36 10.49 26.17
N ASP A 177 11.52 9.16 26.16
CA ASP A 177 12.43 8.42 27.05
C ASP A 177 13.90 8.86 26.83
N ALA A 178 14.29 9.19 25.59
CA ALA A 178 15.61 9.73 25.26
C ALA A 178 15.84 11.18 25.71
N GLY A 179 14.76 11.94 25.97
CA GLY A 179 14.82 13.35 26.39
C GLY A 179 14.48 14.36 25.30
N TYR A 180 13.84 13.94 24.20
CA TYR A 180 13.18 14.89 23.29
C TYR A 180 12.04 15.59 24.05
N LYS A 181 12.17 16.91 24.19
CA LYS A 181 11.29 17.72 25.02
C LYS A 181 10.02 18.12 24.29
N PHE A 182 10.16 18.51 23.02
CA PHE A 182 9.05 18.95 22.18
C PHE A 182 8.75 17.88 21.13
N ILE A 183 7.49 17.48 21.04
CA ILE A 183 6.99 16.54 20.05
C ILE A 183 5.86 17.25 19.28
N VAL A 184 6.05 17.41 17.98
CA VAL A 184 5.03 17.99 17.09
C VAL A 184 4.59 16.92 16.11
N VAL A 185 3.31 16.58 16.12
CA VAL A 185 2.70 15.65 15.16
C VAL A 185 1.84 16.47 14.20
N ILE A 186 2.29 16.59 12.96
CA ILE A 186 1.54 17.20 11.87
C ILE A 186 0.70 16.09 11.25
N ALA A 187 -0.60 16.07 11.59
CA ALA A 187 -1.58 15.19 10.96
C ALA A 187 -2.04 15.78 9.62
N GLY A 188 -2.83 15.06 8.82
CA GLY A 188 -3.24 15.57 7.50
C GLY A 188 -4.19 16.79 7.52
N GLY A 189 -4.66 17.20 6.34
CA GLY A 189 -5.30 18.52 6.14
C GLY A 189 -6.72 18.70 6.69
N MET A 190 -7.36 17.62 7.16
CA MET A 190 -8.75 17.63 7.64
C MET A 190 -8.83 17.47 9.17
N ASN A 191 -9.83 18.10 9.79
CA ASN A 191 -10.02 18.03 11.25
C ASN A 191 -10.26 16.59 11.73
N ASN A 192 -10.99 15.77 10.97
CA ASN A 192 -11.26 14.38 11.36
C ASN A 192 -9.97 13.57 11.51
N LEU A 193 -9.03 13.72 10.56
CA LEU A 193 -7.75 13.02 10.60
C LEU A 193 -6.92 13.50 11.81
N ARG A 194 -6.85 14.81 12.02
CA ARG A 194 -6.17 15.38 13.19
C ARG A 194 -6.77 14.89 14.51
N ASN A 195 -8.10 14.84 14.62
CA ASN A 195 -8.81 14.39 15.81
C ASN A 195 -8.53 12.89 16.07
N GLN A 196 -8.51 12.07 15.02
CA GLN A 196 -8.15 10.65 15.13
C GLN A 196 -6.71 10.47 15.59
N THR A 197 -5.76 11.21 15.01
CA THR A 197 -4.36 11.18 15.43
C THR A 197 -4.20 11.64 16.88
N GLN A 198 -4.91 12.70 17.31
CA GLN A 198 -4.89 13.15 18.70
C GLN A 198 -5.43 12.08 19.65
N LYS A 199 -6.58 11.44 19.35
CA LYS A 199 -7.13 10.34 20.17
C LYS A 199 -6.09 9.23 20.34
N ARG A 200 -5.45 8.82 19.24
CA ARG A 200 -4.39 7.78 19.26
C ARG A 200 -3.16 8.21 20.07
N MET A 201 -2.69 9.45 19.94
CA MET A 201 -1.58 9.96 20.76
C MET A 201 -1.96 10.07 22.24
N ASN A 202 -3.21 10.40 22.56
CA ASN A 202 -3.67 10.44 23.94
C ASN A 202 -3.69 9.04 24.56
N GLU A 203 -4.15 8.04 23.80
CA GLU A 203 -4.15 6.65 24.25
C GLU A 203 -2.74 6.05 24.32
N ALA A 204 -1.86 6.37 23.38
CA ALA A 204 -0.53 5.77 23.29
C ALA A 204 0.50 6.43 24.22
N PHE A 205 0.43 7.76 24.41
CA PHE A 205 1.51 8.52 25.04
C PHE A 205 1.05 9.33 26.26
N THR A 206 0.05 10.21 26.13
CA THR A 206 -0.34 11.09 27.25
C THR A 206 -1.04 10.34 28.38
N GLY A 207 -1.83 9.33 28.04
CA GLY A 207 -2.70 8.59 28.95
C GLY A 207 -3.89 9.39 29.47
N ASN A 208 -4.20 10.55 28.87
CA ASN A 208 -5.24 11.44 29.35
C ASN A 208 -5.99 12.13 28.21
N ASP A 209 -7.31 12.20 28.35
CA ASP A 209 -8.17 13.03 27.51
C ASP A 209 -9.13 13.83 28.39
N LYS A 210 -8.99 15.16 28.40
CA LYS A 210 -9.80 16.09 29.20
C LYS A 210 -9.93 15.70 30.68
N GLY A 211 -8.85 15.22 31.30
CA GLY A 211 -8.83 14.79 32.69
C GLY A 211 -9.27 13.34 32.92
N VAL A 212 -9.78 12.64 31.90
CA VAL A 212 -10.14 11.23 31.96
C VAL A 212 -8.95 10.36 31.54
N LYS A 213 -8.68 9.29 32.29
CA LYS A 213 -7.63 8.32 31.96
C LYS A 213 -8.03 7.50 30.75
N VAL A 214 -7.18 7.50 29.71
CA VAL A 214 -7.36 6.74 28.46
C VAL A 214 -6.10 5.97 28.11
N GLY A 215 -6.22 4.91 27.30
CA GLY A 215 -5.11 4.04 26.88
C GLY A 215 -4.12 3.73 27.99
N VAL A 216 -2.84 4.06 27.78
CA VAL A 216 -1.74 3.85 28.75
C VAL A 216 -2.02 4.45 30.13
N GLY A 217 -2.85 5.48 30.25
CA GLY A 217 -3.17 6.12 31.54
C GLY A 217 -4.04 5.26 32.47
N LYS A 218 -4.67 4.21 31.94
CA LYS A 218 -5.44 3.23 32.71
C LYS A 218 -4.56 2.19 33.43
N GLN A 219 -3.27 2.11 33.08
CA GLN A 219 -2.31 1.19 33.70
C GLN A 219 -1.88 1.66 35.10
N GLY A 220 -1.51 0.70 35.95
CA GLY A 220 -1.20 0.94 37.38
C GLY A 220 0.09 1.74 37.64
N ASN A 221 0.97 1.87 36.66
CA ASN A 221 2.28 2.53 36.77
C ASN A 221 2.28 4.01 36.32
N TYR A 222 1.11 4.65 36.19
CA TYR A 222 1.02 6.05 35.76
C TYR A 222 1.65 7.04 36.76
N LYS A 223 2.78 7.64 36.38
CA LYS A 223 3.49 8.72 37.09
C LYS A 223 2.99 10.09 36.64
N LYS A 224 2.29 10.81 37.53
CA LYS A 224 1.72 12.14 37.23
C LYS A 224 2.79 13.23 37.04
N GLU A 225 3.92 13.13 37.72
CA GLU A 225 5.00 14.14 37.71
C GLU A 225 5.70 14.30 36.36
N ILE A 226 5.70 13.24 35.55
CA ILE A 226 6.32 13.21 34.22
C ILE A 226 5.28 13.04 33.10
N ALA A 227 4.00 13.23 33.42
CA ALA A 227 2.92 13.11 32.45
C ALA A 227 3.12 14.13 31.31
N PRO A 228 2.98 13.71 30.03
CA PRO A 228 3.13 14.62 28.90
C PRO A 228 2.10 15.75 28.95
N ILE A 229 2.53 16.96 28.62
CA ILE A 229 1.67 18.14 28.52
C ILE A 229 1.19 18.26 27.07
N SER A 230 -0.11 18.11 26.85
CA SER A 230 -0.69 18.32 25.52
C SER A 230 -1.17 19.77 25.36
N LEU A 231 -0.68 20.45 24.32
CA LEU A 231 -1.09 21.82 23.98
C LEU A 231 -2.30 21.87 23.01
N THR A 232 -2.83 20.71 22.66
CA THR A 232 -3.98 20.55 21.76
C THR A 232 -5.01 19.62 22.42
N THR A 233 -6.27 19.70 21.98
CA THR A 233 -7.35 18.84 22.50
C THR A 233 -7.93 17.98 21.38
N ASN A 234 -8.82 17.04 21.70
CA ASN A 234 -9.49 16.20 20.68
C ASN A 234 -10.40 16.98 19.73
N GLU A 235 -10.97 18.11 20.15
CA GLU A 235 -11.96 18.85 19.37
C GLU A 235 -11.40 20.10 18.71
N LYS A 236 -10.42 20.75 19.35
CA LYS A 236 -9.84 22.01 18.89
C LYS A 236 -8.41 21.80 18.43
N ASP A 237 -8.14 22.34 17.25
CA ASP A 237 -6.78 22.54 16.74
C ASP A 237 -6.03 23.57 17.61
N PHE A 238 -4.73 23.74 17.38
CA PHE A 238 -3.90 24.63 18.18
C PHE A 238 -4.46 26.06 18.22
N ASN A 239 -4.71 26.53 19.45
CA ASN A 239 -5.05 27.92 19.70
C ASN A 239 -4.32 28.40 20.95
N LYS A 240 -3.96 29.69 20.93
CA LYS A 240 -3.13 30.31 21.97
C LYS A 240 -3.77 30.24 23.35
N GLN A 241 -5.09 30.39 23.44
CA GLN A 241 -5.80 30.40 24.72
C GLN A 241 -5.68 29.06 25.45
N ASP A 242 -5.96 27.95 24.77
CA ASP A 242 -5.87 26.61 25.34
C ASP A 242 -4.39 26.26 25.63
N ALA A 243 -3.46 26.66 24.76
CA ALA A 243 -2.03 26.46 24.99
C ALA A 243 -1.55 27.20 26.25
N ASP A 244 -1.89 28.49 26.39
CA ASP A 244 -1.55 29.31 27.55
C ASP A 244 -2.21 28.78 28.83
N GLN A 245 -3.44 28.25 28.75
CA GLN A 245 -4.12 27.59 29.88
C GLN A 245 -3.42 26.29 30.29
N ASN A 246 -3.03 25.46 29.33
CA ASN A 246 -2.37 24.19 29.59
C ASN A 246 -0.90 24.38 30.03
N SER A 247 -0.29 25.50 29.66
CA SER A 247 1.07 25.88 30.06
C SER A 247 1.14 26.88 31.21
N GLN A 248 0.01 27.24 31.82
CA GLN A 248 -0.07 28.34 32.79
C GLN A 248 0.88 28.11 33.99
N GLY A 249 1.82 29.03 34.18
CA GLY A 249 2.81 28.97 35.26
C GLY A 249 3.95 27.97 35.06
N LEU A 250 4.03 27.30 33.90
CA LEU A 250 5.09 26.35 33.58
C LEU A 250 6.22 27.06 32.83
N SER A 251 7.43 27.00 33.38
CA SER A 251 8.65 27.24 32.62
C SER A 251 9.10 25.89 32.07
N PHE A 252 9.06 25.73 30.75
CA PHE A 252 9.42 24.49 30.07
C PHE A 252 10.86 24.03 30.36
N ASP A 253 11.74 24.97 30.72
CA ASP A 253 13.13 24.73 31.13
C ASP A 253 13.23 24.10 32.52
N ASN A 254 12.21 24.28 33.37
CA ASN A 254 12.20 23.84 34.78
C ASN A 254 11.33 22.61 35.05
N ILE A 255 10.68 22.06 34.03
CA ILE A 255 9.84 20.86 34.16
C ILE A 255 10.47 19.69 33.42
N ASN A 256 10.24 18.46 33.88
CA ASN A 256 10.75 17.24 33.21
C ASN A 256 9.76 16.65 32.21
N SER A 257 8.48 17.06 32.23
CA SER A 257 7.45 16.51 31.32
C SER A 257 7.68 16.86 29.85
N PRO A 258 7.54 15.90 28.91
CA PRO A 258 7.54 16.19 27.49
C PRO A 258 6.29 16.97 27.08
N VAL A 259 6.39 17.75 26.00
CA VAL A 259 5.31 18.55 25.43
C VAL A 259 4.90 17.95 24.09
N ILE A 260 3.60 17.72 23.89
CA ILE A 260 3.06 17.21 22.62
C ILE A 260 2.05 18.18 22.00
N ILE A 261 2.19 18.41 20.70
CA ILE A 261 1.29 19.24 19.90
C ILE A 261 0.83 18.42 18.69
N VAL A 262 -0.48 18.15 18.58
CA VAL A 262 -1.06 17.45 17.42
C VAL A 262 -1.88 18.42 16.59
N ILE A 263 -1.34 18.81 15.44
CA ILE A 263 -1.87 19.89 14.61
C ILE A 263 -2.31 19.41 13.25
N LYS A 264 -3.27 20.14 12.67
CA LYS A 264 -3.65 19.95 11.27
C LYS A 264 -2.57 20.52 10.35
N LYS A 265 -2.32 19.86 9.21
CA LYS A 265 -1.47 20.39 8.13
C LYS A 265 -2.14 21.58 7.44
N ASN A 266 -2.06 22.75 8.08
CA ASN A 266 -2.69 23.99 7.63
C ASN A 266 -1.82 25.20 7.96
N THR A 267 -1.81 26.18 7.04
CA THR A 267 -1.01 27.41 7.16
C THR A 267 -1.30 28.21 8.42
N SER A 268 -2.57 28.35 8.80
CA SER A 268 -2.97 29.15 9.97
C SER A 268 -2.54 28.50 11.28
N THR A 269 -2.71 27.18 11.40
CA THR A 269 -2.33 26.39 12.58
C THR A 269 -0.81 26.40 12.79
N LEU A 270 -0.04 26.09 11.74
CA LEU A 270 1.43 26.13 11.81
C LEU A 270 1.94 27.53 12.21
N ARG A 271 1.37 28.59 11.61
CA ARG A 271 1.71 29.97 11.98
C ARG A 271 1.41 30.26 13.46
N ASN A 272 0.30 29.76 14.00
CA ASN A 272 -0.07 29.99 15.39
C ASN A 272 0.91 29.27 16.35
N VAL A 273 1.34 28.05 16.03
CA VAL A 273 2.34 27.32 16.82
C VAL A 273 3.68 28.05 16.80
N ILE A 274 4.17 28.46 15.63
CA ILE A 274 5.42 29.22 15.46
C ILE A 274 5.38 30.50 16.31
N LYS A 275 4.33 31.31 16.15
CA LYS A 275 4.16 32.55 16.93
C LYS A 275 4.13 32.31 18.43
N TRP A 276 3.51 31.21 18.85
CA TRP A 276 3.46 30.87 20.27
C TRP A 276 4.85 30.49 20.78
N LEU A 277 5.59 29.63 20.07
CA LEU A 277 6.97 29.26 20.44
C LEU A 277 7.91 30.47 20.47
N GLU A 278 7.85 31.34 19.46
CA GLU A 278 8.62 32.59 19.42
C GLU A 278 8.30 33.50 20.63
N SER A 279 7.05 33.51 21.11
CA SER A 279 6.66 34.29 22.29
C SER A 279 7.14 33.69 23.61
N GLN A 280 7.37 32.38 23.67
CA GLN A 280 7.96 31.72 24.83
C GLN A 280 9.50 31.81 24.82
N TYR A 281 10.11 31.86 23.63
CA TYR A 281 11.55 31.80 23.43
C TYR A 281 12.04 32.91 22.47
N ASN A 282 12.41 34.06 23.05
CA ASN A 282 12.81 35.26 22.30
C ASN A 282 14.06 35.11 21.40
N HIS A 283 14.90 34.08 21.61
CA HIS A 283 16.18 33.89 20.90
C HIS A 283 16.32 32.49 20.28
N GLY A 284 15.17 31.84 19.97
CA GLY A 284 15.14 30.44 19.56
C GLY A 284 15.36 29.47 20.73
N ILE A 285 15.25 28.18 20.43
CA ILE A 285 15.25 27.10 21.43
C ILE A 285 16.55 26.31 21.27
N SER A 286 17.53 26.61 22.12
CA SER A 286 18.87 25.97 22.07
C SER A 286 18.96 24.70 22.91
N ASP A 287 18.28 24.66 24.05
CA ASP A 287 18.57 23.66 25.08
C ASP A 287 17.78 22.37 24.87
N HIS A 288 16.63 22.49 24.19
CA HIS A 288 15.65 21.42 24.03
C HIS A 288 15.63 20.87 22.61
N ALA A 289 15.54 19.55 22.49
CA ALA A 289 15.35 18.87 21.21
C ALA A 289 13.87 18.78 20.82
N VAL A 290 13.59 18.94 19.52
CA VAL A 290 12.26 18.72 18.93
C VAL A 290 12.26 17.50 18.01
N LEU A 291 11.19 16.71 18.11
CA LEU A 291 10.81 15.69 17.12
C LEU A 291 9.55 16.16 16.40
N VAL A 292 9.64 16.34 15.08
CA VAL A 292 8.52 16.66 14.20
C VAL A 292 8.19 15.42 13.38
N ILE A 293 6.99 14.88 13.59
CA ILE A 293 6.41 13.80 12.78
C ILE A 293 5.48 14.43 11.74
N ASP A 294 5.74 14.18 10.46
CA ASP A 294 4.85 14.61 9.37
C ASP A 294 4.10 13.42 8.77
N ASP A 295 2.84 13.24 9.17
CA ASP A 295 1.97 12.18 8.66
C ASP A 295 1.36 12.57 7.31
N GLU A 296 1.23 11.62 6.40
CA GLU A 296 0.88 11.88 4.98
C GLU A 296 1.79 12.97 4.38
N SER A 297 3.10 12.83 4.53
CA SER A 297 4.11 13.83 4.11
C SER A 297 4.13 14.13 2.62
N ASP A 298 3.59 13.22 1.81
CA ASP A 298 3.38 13.37 0.37
C ASP A 298 2.24 14.35 0.04
N TYR A 299 1.42 14.72 1.02
CA TYR A 299 0.39 15.75 0.89
C TYR A 299 0.83 17.08 1.52
N ALA A 300 0.79 18.14 0.71
CA ALA A 300 0.96 19.56 1.07
C ALA A 300 2.31 20.00 1.68
N SER A 301 3.11 19.10 2.26
CA SER A 301 4.44 19.40 2.80
C SER A 301 5.49 19.60 1.70
N ILE A 302 5.31 18.94 0.56
CA ILE A 302 6.20 19.02 -0.60
C ILE A 302 6.14 20.43 -1.22
N ASN A 303 7.30 21.02 -1.48
CA ASN A 303 7.36 22.26 -2.24
C ASN A 303 7.01 22.00 -3.72
N THR A 304 6.01 22.72 -4.24
CA THR A 304 5.58 22.67 -5.65
C THR A 304 5.80 24.01 -6.38
N LYS A 305 6.59 24.90 -5.75
CA LYS A 305 7.03 26.20 -6.25
C LYS A 305 8.57 26.25 -6.25
N GLU A 306 9.12 27.34 -6.77
CA GLU A 306 10.56 27.66 -6.65
C GLU A 306 10.96 27.86 -5.17
N ASP A 307 12.20 27.54 -4.82
CA ASP A 307 12.68 27.56 -3.42
C ASP A 307 12.83 28.98 -2.82
N GLU A 308 12.82 29.99 -3.68
CA GLU A 308 12.83 31.41 -3.30
C GLU A 308 11.46 31.87 -2.76
N ASP A 309 10.35 31.28 -3.25
CA ASP A 309 8.98 31.48 -2.73
C ASP A 309 8.29 30.11 -2.57
N PRO A 310 8.69 29.31 -1.56
CA PRO A 310 8.14 27.99 -1.37
C PRO A 310 6.65 28.03 -1.03
N THR A 311 5.98 26.88 -1.13
CA THR A 311 4.58 26.78 -0.69
C THR A 311 4.46 27.13 0.79
N LYS A 312 3.34 27.76 1.17
CA LYS A 312 3.16 28.30 2.52
C LYS A 312 3.18 27.25 3.63
N ILE A 313 2.85 25.99 3.34
CA ILE A 313 2.94 24.90 4.32
C ILE A 313 4.40 24.46 4.47
N ASN A 314 5.10 24.19 3.37
CA ASN A 314 6.53 23.87 3.36
C ASN A 314 7.37 24.94 4.10
N GLU A 315 7.18 26.22 3.76
CA GLU A 315 7.82 27.38 4.41
C GLU A 315 7.68 27.32 5.94
N ARG A 316 6.48 26.97 6.43
CA ARG A 316 6.18 26.99 7.87
C ARG A 316 6.73 25.77 8.59
N ILE A 317 6.78 24.60 7.95
CA ILE A 317 7.43 23.43 8.53
C ILE A 317 8.94 23.70 8.69
N ARG A 318 9.58 24.23 7.64
CA ARG A 318 11.01 24.64 7.67
C ARG A 318 11.26 25.69 8.75
N LYS A 319 10.39 26.70 8.84
CA LYS A 319 10.46 27.72 9.90
C LYS A 319 10.28 27.14 11.31
N LEU A 320 9.38 26.18 11.51
CA LEU A 320 9.20 25.51 12.80
C LEU A 320 10.48 24.77 13.21
N LEU A 321 11.11 24.04 12.28
CA LEU A 321 12.35 23.32 12.54
C LEU A 321 13.50 24.29 12.88
N SER A 322 13.61 25.42 12.17
CA SER A 322 14.67 26.41 12.40
C SER A 322 14.55 27.20 13.71
N LEU A 323 13.42 27.10 14.43
CA LEU A 323 13.33 27.63 15.79
C LEU A 323 14.20 26.86 16.79
N PHE A 324 14.60 25.62 16.47
CA PHE A 324 15.35 24.74 17.37
C PHE A 324 16.77 24.51 16.85
N LYS A 325 17.78 24.59 17.74
CA LYS A 325 19.15 24.14 17.40
C LYS A 325 19.31 22.62 17.31
N LYS A 326 18.33 21.89 17.82
CA LYS A 326 18.30 20.43 17.93
C LYS A 326 16.98 19.93 17.36
N SER A 327 16.94 19.61 16.07
CA SER A 327 15.70 19.25 15.37
C SER A 327 15.80 17.91 14.65
N ALA A 328 14.76 17.10 14.80
CA ALA A 328 14.56 15.87 14.05
C ALA A 328 13.21 15.94 13.34
N TYR A 329 13.22 15.79 12.02
CA TYR A 329 12.05 15.70 11.17
C TYR A 329 11.94 14.28 10.61
N VAL A 330 10.79 13.64 10.79
CA VAL A 330 10.52 12.30 10.25
C VAL A 330 9.22 12.32 9.46
N ALA A 331 9.34 12.22 8.14
CA ALA A 331 8.23 12.08 7.21
C ALA A 331 7.65 10.66 7.28
N TYR A 332 6.34 10.51 7.38
CA TYR A 332 5.64 9.23 7.31
C TYR A 332 4.72 9.20 6.09
N THR A 333 4.89 8.20 5.23
CA THR A 333 4.04 8.06 4.03
C THR A 333 3.89 6.61 3.56
N ALA A 334 2.86 6.35 2.76
CA ALA A 334 2.74 5.12 1.97
C ALA A 334 3.34 5.25 0.56
N THR A 335 3.56 6.47 0.12
CA THR A 335 3.79 6.83 -1.27
C THR A 335 4.96 7.81 -1.29
N PRO A 336 6.20 7.29 -1.21
CA PRO A 336 7.38 8.13 -0.96
C PRO A 336 7.80 8.94 -2.18
N TYR A 337 7.15 8.75 -3.33
CA TYR A 337 7.54 9.34 -4.61
C TYR A 337 7.73 10.85 -4.49
N ALA A 338 6.74 11.61 -4.01
CA ALA A 338 6.87 13.06 -3.93
C ALA A 338 8.00 13.51 -2.99
N ASN A 339 8.22 12.79 -1.88
CA ASN A 339 9.27 13.09 -0.90
C ASN A 339 10.69 12.89 -1.45
N ILE A 340 10.92 11.84 -2.24
CA ILE A 340 12.24 11.55 -2.81
C ILE A 340 12.61 12.43 -4.02
N PHE A 341 11.63 13.16 -4.57
CA PHE A 341 11.86 14.14 -5.64
C PHE A 341 12.09 15.56 -5.13
N ILE A 342 12.06 15.80 -3.81
CA ILE A 342 12.49 17.09 -3.24
C ILE A 342 13.95 17.32 -3.63
N ASP A 343 14.28 18.53 -4.10
CA ASP A 343 15.65 18.87 -4.43
C ASP A 343 16.50 18.85 -3.15
N HIS A 344 17.51 17.96 -3.13
CA HIS A 344 18.39 17.80 -1.98
C HIS A 344 19.37 18.98 -1.80
N GLN A 345 19.45 19.91 -2.75
CA GLN A 345 20.24 21.15 -2.65
C GLN A 345 19.38 22.37 -2.32
N ALA A 346 18.04 22.23 -2.33
CA ALA A 346 17.13 23.31 -2.02
C ALA A 346 17.34 23.78 -0.57
N THR A 347 17.83 25.01 -0.45
CA THR A 347 18.00 25.69 0.82
C THR A 347 17.60 27.15 0.65
N ASN A 348 17.16 27.78 1.72
CA ASN A 348 16.78 29.19 1.72
C ASN A 348 17.36 29.82 2.97
N ASP A 349 18.13 30.88 2.78
CA ASP A 349 18.92 31.54 3.84
C ASP A 349 18.07 31.95 5.06
N ASP A 350 16.78 32.25 4.87
CA ASP A 350 15.88 32.71 5.93
C ASP A 350 15.14 31.58 6.68
N ILE A 351 14.99 30.39 6.05
CA ILE A 351 14.13 29.31 6.58
C ILE A 351 14.81 27.93 6.68
N GLY A 352 16.03 27.75 6.17
CA GLY A 352 16.84 26.53 6.28
C GLY A 352 16.72 25.58 5.09
N ASP A 353 17.13 24.31 5.25
CA ASP A 353 17.04 23.28 4.19
C ASP A 353 15.58 22.87 3.90
N ASP A 354 15.32 22.34 2.70
CA ASP A 354 14.05 21.67 2.39
C ASP A 354 13.95 20.27 3.04
N LEU A 355 12.78 19.65 2.95
CA LEU A 355 12.37 18.46 3.71
C LEU A 355 12.83 17.13 3.08
N PHE A 356 13.85 17.14 2.22
CA PHE A 356 14.40 15.92 1.62
C PHE A 356 14.97 15.00 2.71
N PRO A 357 14.63 13.70 2.75
CA PRO A 357 15.07 12.78 3.80
C PRO A 357 16.54 12.36 3.62
N LYS A 358 17.47 13.31 3.76
CA LYS A 358 18.89 13.12 3.50
C LYS A 358 19.58 12.17 4.47
N ASP A 359 19.07 12.06 5.70
CA ASP A 359 19.72 11.32 6.79
C ASP A 359 19.34 9.84 6.80
N PHE A 360 18.08 9.50 6.52
CA PHE A 360 17.67 8.10 6.34
C PHE A 360 16.32 7.92 5.66
N ILE A 361 16.14 6.74 5.05
CA ILE A 361 14.84 6.21 4.63
C ILE A 361 14.67 4.83 5.26
N TYR A 362 13.59 4.62 5.99
CA TYR A 362 13.24 3.34 6.61
C TYR A 362 12.00 2.75 5.93
N ALA A 363 12.09 1.55 5.40
CA ALA A 363 10.99 0.84 4.74
C ALA A 363 10.41 -0.22 5.68
N LEU A 364 9.21 0.05 6.23
CA LEU A 364 8.46 -0.89 7.06
C LEU A 364 7.93 -2.06 6.23
N ASP A 365 8.11 -3.27 6.73
CA ASP A 365 7.44 -4.45 6.18
C ASP A 365 5.99 -4.56 6.67
N ALA A 366 5.16 -5.33 5.98
CA ALA A 366 3.81 -5.63 6.42
C ALA A 366 3.73 -7.01 7.09
N PRO A 367 2.99 -7.16 8.20
CA PRO A 367 2.71 -8.46 8.79
C PRO A 367 2.02 -9.40 7.81
N THR A 368 2.18 -10.72 7.98
CA THR A 368 1.54 -11.70 7.11
C THR A 368 0.03 -11.59 7.12
N ASN A 369 -0.61 -11.25 8.24
CA ASN A 369 -2.07 -11.10 8.36
C ASN A 369 -2.63 -9.76 7.81
N TYR A 370 -1.80 -8.89 7.23
CA TYR A 370 -2.24 -7.65 6.63
C TYR A 370 -2.89 -7.89 5.25
N PHE A 371 -4.17 -7.51 5.12
CA PHE A 371 -4.88 -7.54 3.84
C PHE A 371 -4.46 -6.37 2.95
N GLY A 372 -3.33 -6.57 2.28
CA GLY A 372 -2.65 -5.58 1.47
C GLY A 372 -2.86 -5.70 -0.03
N ALA A 373 -2.31 -4.74 -0.76
CA ALA A 373 -2.49 -4.64 -2.21
C ALA A 373 -1.97 -5.84 -3.00
N LYS A 374 -0.87 -6.47 -2.57
CA LYS A 374 -0.36 -7.72 -3.15
C LYS A 374 -1.41 -8.84 -3.11
N ARG A 375 -2.11 -9.00 -1.99
CA ARG A 375 -3.17 -10.02 -1.82
C ARG A 375 -4.38 -9.77 -2.71
N ILE A 376 -4.69 -8.51 -3.02
CA ILE A 376 -5.90 -8.14 -3.77
C ILE A 376 -5.64 -8.13 -5.28
N PHE A 377 -4.61 -7.41 -5.71
CA PHE A 377 -4.39 -7.09 -7.13
C PHE A 377 -3.40 -8.03 -7.84
N LEU A 378 -2.55 -8.73 -7.08
CA LEU A 378 -1.61 -9.71 -7.63
C LEU A 378 -2.10 -11.16 -7.48
N ASP A 379 -3.27 -11.37 -6.89
CA ASP A 379 -3.94 -12.67 -6.83
C ASP A 379 -4.37 -13.11 -8.25
N PRO A 380 -3.84 -14.23 -8.77
CA PRO A 380 -4.19 -14.72 -10.10
C PRO A 380 -5.65 -15.16 -10.23
N THR A 381 -6.32 -15.48 -9.12
CA THR A 381 -7.74 -15.89 -9.12
C THR A 381 -8.70 -14.71 -9.15
N LYS A 382 -8.22 -13.49 -8.88
CA LYS A 382 -9.03 -12.25 -8.77
C LYS A 382 -10.20 -12.41 -7.78
N LYS A 383 -10.02 -13.17 -6.70
CA LYS A 383 -11.08 -13.58 -5.75
C LYS A 383 -11.92 -12.41 -5.21
N TYR A 384 -11.29 -11.25 -5.04
CA TYR A 384 -11.91 -10.06 -4.43
C TYR A 384 -12.56 -9.12 -5.45
N LEU A 385 -12.30 -9.29 -6.75
CA LEU A 385 -12.82 -8.41 -7.80
C LEU A 385 -14.22 -8.86 -8.25
N VAL A 386 -15.15 -7.91 -8.35
CA VAL A 386 -16.39 -8.05 -9.09
C VAL A 386 -16.40 -7.05 -10.25
N PRO A 387 -16.25 -7.49 -11.52
CA PRO A 387 -16.19 -6.59 -12.66
C PRO A 387 -17.47 -5.79 -12.87
N VAL A 388 -17.36 -4.46 -12.97
CA VAL A 388 -18.48 -3.55 -13.27
C VAL A 388 -18.48 -3.20 -14.76
N LYS A 389 -19.59 -3.47 -15.45
CA LYS A 389 -19.75 -3.24 -16.90
C LYS A 389 -21.02 -2.45 -17.28
N ASP A 390 -21.96 -2.33 -16.35
CA ASP A 390 -23.32 -1.78 -16.54
C ASP A 390 -23.48 -0.31 -16.11
N TYR A 391 -22.37 0.39 -15.89
CA TYR A 391 -22.40 1.73 -15.30
C TYR A 391 -22.44 2.88 -16.32
N GLN A 392 -21.96 2.68 -17.56
CA GLN A 392 -21.63 3.79 -18.47
C GLN A 392 -22.84 4.66 -18.85
N ASP A 393 -24.00 4.06 -19.06
CA ASP A 393 -25.22 4.78 -19.42
C ASP A 393 -25.84 5.54 -18.24
N ILE A 394 -25.48 5.17 -17.01
CA ILE A 394 -26.05 5.72 -15.78
C ILE A 394 -25.11 6.75 -15.15
N ILE A 395 -23.84 6.39 -15.03
CA ILE A 395 -22.76 7.19 -14.43
C ILE A 395 -21.58 7.22 -15.42
N PRO A 396 -21.67 8.00 -16.51
CA PRO A 396 -20.60 8.06 -17.49
C PRO A 396 -19.32 8.62 -16.85
N ALA A 397 -18.16 8.10 -17.27
CA ALA A 397 -16.86 8.50 -16.71
C ALA A 397 -16.64 10.02 -16.79
N LYS A 398 -17.11 10.65 -17.87
CA LYS A 398 -17.13 12.12 -18.04
C LYS A 398 -18.56 12.63 -17.96
N HIS A 399 -18.85 13.42 -16.94
CA HIS A 399 -20.16 14.05 -16.74
C HIS A 399 -20.03 15.43 -16.08
N LYS A 400 -21.08 16.24 -16.20
CA LYS A 400 -21.15 17.55 -15.55
C LYS A 400 -21.53 17.42 -14.07
N LYS A 401 -21.24 18.45 -13.28
CA LYS A 401 -21.54 18.49 -11.83
C LYS A 401 -23.02 18.32 -11.48
N ASP A 402 -23.90 18.59 -12.43
CA ASP A 402 -25.37 18.57 -12.34
C ASP A 402 -25.98 17.34 -13.02
N HIS A 403 -25.17 16.32 -13.36
CA HIS A 403 -25.66 15.05 -13.91
C HIS A 403 -26.68 14.39 -12.98
N ILE A 404 -27.78 13.91 -13.56
CA ILE A 404 -28.88 13.29 -12.83
C ILE A 404 -28.82 11.78 -13.03
N ILE A 405 -28.72 11.03 -11.93
CA ILE A 405 -28.78 9.58 -11.91
C ILE A 405 -30.26 9.17 -11.81
N THR A 406 -30.75 8.52 -12.85
CA THR A 406 -32.16 8.10 -12.94
C THR A 406 -32.42 6.77 -12.24
N ASN A 407 -31.49 5.81 -12.37
CA ASN A 407 -31.55 4.47 -11.79
C ASN A 407 -30.18 4.05 -11.22
N LEU A 408 -30.13 2.94 -10.46
CA LEU A 408 -28.88 2.33 -10.02
C LEU A 408 -28.44 1.22 -11.00
N PRO A 409 -27.13 1.08 -11.29
CA PRO A 409 -26.59 -0.11 -11.95
C PRO A 409 -26.95 -1.37 -11.17
N GLU A 410 -27.20 -2.49 -11.85
CA GLU A 410 -27.53 -3.76 -11.20
C GLU A 410 -26.36 -4.25 -10.34
N THR A 411 -25.13 -4.03 -10.78
CA THR A 411 -23.94 -4.34 -9.96
C THR A 411 -23.88 -3.56 -8.66
N LEU A 412 -24.39 -2.31 -8.62
CA LEU A 412 -24.48 -1.53 -7.38
C LEU A 412 -25.62 -2.04 -6.49
N GLN A 413 -26.74 -2.47 -7.08
CA GLN A 413 -27.82 -3.11 -6.33
C GLN A 413 -27.35 -4.43 -5.70
N GLU A 414 -26.60 -5.25 -6.45
CA GLU A 414 -25.94 -6.47 -5.95
C GLU A 414 -24.97 -6.17 -4.80
N ALA A 415 -24.15 -5.13 -4.94
CA ALA A 415 -23.22 -4.72 -3.88
C ALA A 415 -23.93 -4.35 -2.57
N ILE A 416 -25.10 -3.69 -2.65
CA ILE A 416 -25.93 -3.37 -1.47
C ILE A 416 -26.49 -4.65 -0.83
N ARG A 417 -27.02 -5.58 -1.64
CA ARG A 417 -27.51 -6.88 -1.18
C ARG A 417 -26.41 -7.68 -0.48
N LEU A 418 -25.22 -7.72 -1.09
CA LEU A 418 -24.05 -8.39 -0.53
C LEU A 418 -23.63 -7.77 0.81
N PHE A 419 -23.62 -6.44 0.93
CA PHE A 419 -23.28 -5.78 2.20
C PHE A 419 -24.23 -6.18 3.33
N ILE A 420 -25.54 -6.26 3.07
CA ILE A 420 -26.53 -6.71 4.05
C ILE A 420 -26.22 -8.14 4.52
N LEU A 421 -25.88 -9.04 3.59
CA LEU A 421 -25.50 -10.43 3.89
C LEU A 421 -24.20 -10.51 4.69
N ASN A 422 -23.20 -9.70 4.33
CA ASN A 422 -21.92 -9.65 5.04
C ASN A 422 -22.10 -9.30 6.53
N ILE A 423 -22.97 -8.34 6.87
CA ILE A 423 -23.23 -8.00 8.27
C ILE A 423 -23.81 -9.20 9.02
N SER A 424 -24.74 -9.91 8.40
CA SER A 424 -25.36 -11.12 8.96
C SER A 424 -24.32 -12.21 9.24
N ILE A 425 -23.48 -12.53 8.25
CA ILE A 425 -22.43 -13.54 8.40
C ILE A 425 -21.42 -13.13 9.47
N ARG A 426 -20.97 -11.87 9.49
CA ARG A 426 -20.07 -11.36 10.54
C ARG A 426 -20.70 -11.45 11.93
N HIS A 427 -21.99 -11.16 12.06
CA HIS A 427 -22.71 -11.33 13.32
C HIS A 427 -22.76 -12.81 13.73
N LEU A 428 -22.99 -13.73 12.80
CA LEU A 428 -22.99 -15.17 13.07
C LEU A 428 -21.58 -15.69 13.46
N ARG A 429 -20.52 -15.08 12.93
CA ARG A 429 -19.13 -15.28 13.37
C ARG A 429 -18.81 -14.64 14.73
N GLY A 430 -19.79 -14.01 15.38
CA GLY A 430 -19.63 -13.40 16.70
C GLY A 430 -18.91 -12.05 16.68
N GLN A 431 -19.00 -11.32 15.57
CA GLN A 431 -18.54 -9.93 15.43
C GLN A 431 -19.69 -8.92 15.59
N GLN A 432 -20.72 -9.24 16.39
CA GLN A 432 -21.89 -8.37 16.59
C GLN A 432 -21.56 -7.01 17.22
N ASN A 433 -20.41 -6.88 17.89
CA ASN A 433 -19.92 -5.65 18.52
C ASN A 433 -18.90 -4.90 17.63
N LYS A 434 -18.75 -5.27 16.36
CA LYS A 434 -17.82 -4.62 15.42
C LYS A 434 -18.59 -3.84 14.37
N HIS A 435 -18.09 -2.66 14.03
CA HIS A 435 -18.63 -1.82 12.96
C HIS A 435 -18.62 -2.55 11.61
N ASN A 436 -19.53 -2.17 10.71
CA ASN A 436 -19.62 -2.66 9.34
C ASN A 436 -19.77 -1.48 8.38
N SER A 437 -19.00 -1.50 7.28
CA SER A 437 -19.08 -0.44 6.29
C SER A 437 -19.11 -0.97 4.85
N MET A 438 -19.82 -0.23 4.01
CA MET A 438 -19.75 -0.30 2.55
C MET A 438 -19.32 1.07 2.01
N LEU A 439 -18.41 1.09 1.05
CA LEU A 439 -17.96 2.31 0.37
C LEU A 439 -18.59 2.39 -1.02
N VAL A 440 -19.22 3.52 -1.35
CA VAL A 440 -19.66 3.88 -2.70
C VAL A 440 -18.94 5.13 -3.14
N HIS A 441 -18.00 4.97 -4.08
CA HIS A 441 -17.18 6.04 -4.62
C HIS A 441 -17.26 6.05 -6.15
N VAL A 442 -18.23 6.78 -6.68
CA VAL A 442 -18.55 6.76 -8.12
C VAL A 442 -18.22 8.06 -8.88
N THR A 443 -18.12 9.19 -8.17
CA THR A 443 -17.89 10.51 -8.77
C THR A 443 -17.20 11.44 -7.77
N ARG A 444 -16.64 12.54 -8.26
CA ARG A 444 -16.09 13.63 -7.43
C ARG A 444 -17.14 14.65 -6.98
N PHE A 445 -18.25 14.77 -7.72
CA PHE A 445 -19.19 15.87 -7.53
C PHE A 445 -20.18 15.62 -6.40
N THR A 446 -20.13 16.45 -5.36
CA THR A 446 -21.03 16.38 -4.19
C THR A 446 -22.51 16.40 -4.56
N ALA A 447 -22.90 17.16 -5.59
CA ALA A 447 -24.29 17.20 -6.04
C ALA A 447 -24.78 15.85 -6.59
N VAL A 448 -23.91 15.12 -7.28
CA VAL A 448 -24.20 13.78 -7.79
C VAL A 448 -24.18 12.76 -6.66
N HIS A 449 -23.37 12.95 -5.60
CA HIS A 449 -23.45 12.13 -4.38
C HIS A 449 -24.85 12.19 -3.76
N ARG A 450 -25.44 13.38 -3.62
CA ARG A 450 -26.82 13.50 -3.09
C ARG A 450 -27.84 12.73 -3.92
N ASN A 451 -27.70 12.81 -5.24
CA ASN A 451 -28.61 12.13 -6.15
C ASN A 451 -28.47 10.60 -6.05
N ILE A 452 -27.25 10.07 -5.98
CA ILE A 452 -27.04 8.63 -5.80
C ILE A 452 -27.48 8.14 -4.41
N THR A 453 -27.29 8.94 -3.35
CA THR A 453 -27.74 8.61 -1.99
C THR A 453 -29.26 8.43 -1.95
N ASN A 454 -30.01 9.31 -2.61
CA ASN A 454 -31.46 9.18 -2.70
C ASN A 454 -31.86 7.87 -3.38
N LYS A 455 -31.21 7.51 -4.50
CA LYS A 455 -31.48 6.25 -5.21
C LYS A 455 -31.10 5.00 -4.41
N ILE A 456 -29.98 5.03 -3.71
CA ILE A 456 -29.57 3.96 -2.79
C ILE A 456 -30.59 3.82 -1.65
N THR A 457 -31.06 4.94 -1.10
CA THR A 457 -32.06 4.94 -0.01
C THR A 457 -33.40 4.37 -0.50
N GLU A 458 -33.89 4.81 -1.66
CA GLU A 458 -35.10 4.27 -2.29
C GLU A 458 -35.03 2.74 -2.47
N TYR A 459 -33.90 2.23 -2.96
CA TYR A 459 -33.69 0.79 -3.15
C TYR A 459 -33.58 0.02 -1.83
N PHE A 460 -32.81 0.55 -0.88
CA PHE A 460 -32.62 -0.04 0.44
C PHE A 460 -33.95 -0.14 1.21
N ASP A 461 -34.76 0.91 1.20
CA ASP A 461 -36.05 0.94 1.89
C ASP A 461 -37.04 -0.11 1.30
N GLN A 462 -36.98 -0.36 -0.01
CA GLN A 462 -37.75 -1.43 -0.64
C GLN A 462 -37.30 -2.81 -0.15
N ILE A 463 -36.00 -3.09 -0.16
CA ILE A 463 -35.46 -4.36 0.35
C ILE A 463 -35.83 -4.54 1.83
N LYS A 464 -35.58 -3.51 2.64
CA LYS A 464 -35.88 -3.52 4.08
C LYS A 464 -37.32 -3.88 4.35
N LYS A 465 -38.27 -3.21 3.68
CA LYS A 465 -39.69 -3.49 3.81
C LYS A 465 -40.03 -4.95 3.49
N ILE A 466 -39.48 -5.49 2.40
CA ILE A 466 -39.73 -6.88 2.00
C ILE A 466 -39.13 -7.88 2.98
N ILE A 467 -37.91 -7.64 3.49
CA ILE A 467 -37.26 -8.47 4.51
C ILE A 467 -38.09 -8.47 5.81
N THR A 468 -38.55 -7.31 6.27
CA THR A 468 -39.38 -7.21 7.48
C THR A 468 -40.71 -7.95 7.32
N LEU A 469 -41.32 -7.91 6.12
CA LEU A 469 -42.60 -8.56 5.86
C LEU A 469 -42.48 -10.07 5.68
N TYR A 470 -41.45 -10.56 4.97
CA TYR A 470 -41.40 -11.94 4.49
C TYR A 470 -40.15 -12.72 4.92
N GLY A 471 -39.09 -12.07 5.41
CA GLY A 471 -37.79 -12.70 5.67
C GLY A 471 -37.80 -13.75 6.78
N GLY A 472 -38.79 -13.71 7.70
CA GLY A 472 -38.94 -14.70 8.77
C GLY A 472 -39.75 -15.95 8.39
N PHE A 473 -40.32 -16.01 7.19
CA PHE A 473 -41.10 -17.16 6.72
C PHE A 473 -40.19 -18.31 6.25
N GLU A 474 -40.76 -19.51 6.12
CA GLU A 474 -40.12 -20.59 5.36
C GLU A 474 -40.03 -20.24 3.88
N SER A 475 -38.87 -20.56 3.28
CA SER A 475 -38.48 -20.26 1.89
C SER A 475 -38.82 -18.82 1.48
N PRO A 476 -38.27 -17.81 2.17
CA PRO A 476 -38.61 -16.40 1.94
C PRO A 476 -38.31 -15.94 0.50
N GLU A 477 -37.33 -16.54 -0.16
CA GLU A 477 -36.97 -16.28 -1.56
C GLU A 477 -38.15 -16.48 -2.53
N ASN A 478 -39.05 -17.42 -2.26
CA ASN A 478 -40.17 -17.74 -3.15
C ASN A 478 -41.34 -16.74 -3.03
N ARG A 479 -41.23 -15.75 -2.13
CA ARG A 479 -42.33 -14.83 -1.79
C ARG A 479 -42.21 -13.48 -2.47
N HIS A 480 -41.00 -13.08 -2.88
CA HIS A 480 -40.77 -11.80 -3.52
C HIS A 480 -39.45 -11.79 -4.30
N ILE A 481 -39.45 -11.16 -5.48
CA ILE A 481 -38.28 -11.06 -6.36
C ILE A 481 -37.02 -10.50 -5.67
N LEU A 482 -37.18 -9.51 -4.78
CA LEU A 482 -36.04 -8.97 -4.02
C LEU A 482 -35.40 -9.98 -3.05
N LEU A 483 -36.16 -10.95 -2.53
CA LEU A 483 -35.62 -12.02 -1.67
C LEU A 483 -34.97 -13.12 -2.52
N GLU A 484 -35.52 -13.41 -3.69
CA GLU A 484 -34.88 -14.24 -4.70
C GLU A 484 -33.51 -13.66 -5.11
N LEU A 485 -33.45 -12.38 -5.49
CA LEU A 485 -32.19 -11.69 -5.81
C LEU A 485 -31.19 -11.64 -4.63
N LEU A 486 -31.69 -11.55 -3.40
CA LEU A 486 -30.86 -11.61 -2.20
C LEU A 486 -30.25 -13.02 -2.02
N LYS A 487 -31.04 -14.07 -2.25
CA LYS A 487 -30.56 -15.46 -2.25
C LYS A 487 -29.57 -15.72 -3.38
N GLU A 488 -29.84 -15.26 -4.60
CA GLU A 488 -28.89 -15.37 -5.71
C GLU A 488 -27.55 -14.69 -5.38
N THR A 489 -27.60 -13.53 -4.72
CA THR A 489 -26.39 -12.83 -4.26
C THR A 489 -25.64 -13.65 -3.21
N PHE A 490 -26.36 -14.31 -2.29
CA PHE A 490 -25.79 -15.22 -1.30
C PHE A 490 -25.13 -16.42 -1.97
N ASP A 491 -25.83 -17.13 -2.84
CA ASP A 491 -25.32 -18.32 -3.53
C ASP A 491 -24.09 -17.99 -4.39
N LYS A 492 -24.08 -16.81 -5.03
CA LYS A 492 -22.98 -16.33 -5.86
C LYS A 492 -21.69 -16.04 -5.07
N HIS A 493 -21.80 -15.35 -3.93
CA HIS A 493 -20.63 -14.81 -3.20
C HIS A 493 -20.27 -15.58 -1.93
N HIS A 494 -21.21 -16.35 -1.38
CA HIS A 494 -21.09 -17.01 -0.09
C HIS A 494 -21.29 -18.53 -0.16
N SER A 495 -21.15 -19.15 -1.34
CA SER A 495 -21.24 -20.61 -1.49
C SER A 495 -20.28 -21.43 -0.60
N ASN A 496 -19.18 -20.82 -0.13
CA ASN A 496 -18.17 -21.47 0.71
C ASN A 496 -18.20 -21.00 2.18
N VAL A 497 -19.19 -20.23 2.61
CA VAL A 497 -19.29 -19.82 4.02
C VAL A 497 -19.93 -20.93 4.86
N GLU A 498 -19.65 -20.93 6.15
CA GLU A 498 -20.05 -21.96 7.10
C GLU A 498 -21.55 -21.96 7.45
N PHE A 499 -22.32 -20.97 6.98
CA PHE A 499 -23.74 -20.81 7.29
C PHE A 499 -24.61 -21.06 6.07
N GLN A 500 -25.78 -21.66 6.30
CA GLN A 500 -26.81 -21.85 5.27
C GLN A 500 -27.67 -20.58 5.10
N TRP A 501 -28.30 -20.44 3.93
CA TRP A 501 -29.16 -19.31 3.57
C TRP A 501 -30.23 -19.03 4.65
N GLU A 502 -30.88 -20.07 5.16
CA GLU A 502 -32.01 -19.95 6.10
C GLU A 502 -31.57 -19.34 7.44
N ILE A 503 -30.31 -19.56 7.85
CA ILE A 503 -29.74 -18.97 9.05
C ILE A 503 -29.36 -17.51 8.77
N ALA A 504 -28.73 -17.25 7.64
CA ALA A 504 -28.29 -15.92 7.23
C ALA A 504 -29.46 -14.96 7.08
N ILE A 505 -30.54 -15.34 6.39
CA ILE A 505 -31.71 -14.48 6.16
C ILE A 505 -32.46 -14.16 7.46
N LYS A 506 -32.60 -15.14 8.36
CA LYS A 506 -33.18 -14.90 9.69
C LYS A 506 -32.38 -13.84 10.44
N LYS A 507 -31.05 -13.97 10.46
CA LYS A 507 -30.20 -12.98 11.11
C LYS A 507 -30.30 -11.61 10.43
N VAL A 508 -30.42 -11.54 9.10
CA VAL A 508 -30.67 -10.28 8.37
C VAL A 508 -31.93 -9.58 8.89
N THR A 509 -33.02 -10.31 9.19
CA THR A 509 -34.26 -9.69 9.72
C THR A 509 -34.04 -8.97 11.06
N GLU A 510 -33.09 -9.42 11.87
CA GLU A 510 -32.79 -8.82 13.18
C GLU A 510 -31.95 -7.53 13.06
N ILE A 511 -31.10 -7.45 12.02
CA ILE A 511 -30.11 -6.38 11.89
C ILE A 511 -30.48 -5.30 10.87
N ILE A 512 -31.43 -5.56 9.96
CA ILE A 512 -31.72 -4.67 8.83
C ILE A 512 -32.07 -3.23 9.26
N ASP A 513 -32.70 -3.07 10.42
CA ASP A 513 -33.06 -1.76 10.99
C ASP A 513 -31.87 -0.94 11.48
N SER A 514 -30.72 -1.57 11.74
CA SER A 514 -29.51 -0.91 12.23
C SER A 514 -28.68 -0.23 11.14
N ILE A 515 -28.96 -0.51 9.86
CA ILE A 515 -28.17 -0.02 8.74
C ILE A 515 -28.53 1.43 8.44
N VAL A 516 -27.51 2.27 8.36
CA VAL A 516 -27.63 3.70 8.04
C VAL A 516 -26.94 4.04 6.73
N ILE A 517 -27.51 4.98 5.98
CA ILE A 517 -26.91 5.52 4.76
C ILE A 517 -26.37 6.91 5.09
N ARG A 518 -25.10 7.18 4.75
CA ARG A 518 -24.40 8.43 5.11
C ARG A 518 -23.58 8.98 3.94
N GLU A 519 -23.70 10.29 3.74
CA GLU A 519 -22.83 11.07 2.86
C GLU A 519 -21.64 11.61 3.62
N VAL A 520 -20.44 11.56 3.04
CA VAL A 520 -19.23 12.12 3.64
C VAL A 520 -18.64 13.20 2.74
N HIS A 521 -18.93 14.46 3.10
CA HIS A 521 -18.37 15.65 2.48
C HIS A 521 -18.38 16.84 3.47
N THR A 522 -17.74 17.95 3.12
CA THR A 522 -17.56 19.10 4.02
C THR A 522 -18.89 19.74 4.49
N GLU A 523 -19.94 19.68 3.68
CA GLU A 523 -21.27 20.23 4.00
C GLU A 523 -22.22 19.25 4.73
N THR A 524 -21.75 18.06 5.14
CA THR A 524 -22.64 17.03 5.70
C THR A 524 -23.16 17.49 7.08
N LYS A 525 -24.49 17.43 7.29
CA LYS A 525 -25.13 17.82 8.57
C LYS A 525 -24.94 16.79 9.69
N ILE A 526 -24.94 15.51 9.34
CA ILE A 526 -24.78 14.39 10.29
C ILE A 526 -23.48 13.66 9.93
N PRO A 527 -22.40 13.81 10.72
CA PRO A 527 -21.16 13.10 10.44
C PRO A 527 -21.33 11.59 10.60
N LEU A 528 -20.54 10.84 9.85
CA LEU A 528 -20.34 9.42 10.13
C LEU A 528 -19.41 9.28 11.35
N GLU A 529 -19.83 8.47 12.32
CA GLU A 529 -19.11 8.24 13.57
C GLU A 529 -19.07 6.73 13.88
N TYR A 530 -17.90 6.26 14.29
CA TYR A 530 -17.68 4.91 14.83
C TYR A 530 -17.45 5.06 16.32
N ARG A 531 -18.39 4.54 17.13
CA ARG A 531 -18.39 4.69 18.58
C ARG A 531 -18.07 3.36 19.25
N ASP A 532 -17.32 3.43 20.34
CA ASP A 532 -16.93 2.23 21.09
C ASP A 532 -18.11 1.56 21.82
N ASP A 533 -19.21 2.29 22.05
CA ASP A 533 -20.39 1.80 22.79
C ASP A 533 -21.56 1.37 21.90
N ILE A 534 -21.60 1.78 20.63
CA ILE A 534 -22.69 1.46 19.70
C ILE A 534 -22.12 1.11 18.34
N VAL A 535 -22.53 -0.05 17.80
CA VAL A 535 -22.13 -0.51 16.48
C VAL A 535 -22.76 0.33 15.38
N THR A 536 -21.95 0.66 14.38
CA THR A 536 -22.33 1.43 13.20
C THR A 536 -22.30 0.49 12.00
N ASN A 537 -23.46 0.31 11.36
CA ASN A 537 -23.59 -0.42 10.09
C ASN A 537 -23.90 0.60 8.99
N ALA A 538 -22.90 1.02 8.20
CA ALA A 538 -23.03 2.17 7.32
C ALA A 538 -22.78 1.86 5.83
N ILE A 539 -23.69 2.31 4.97
CA ILE A 539 -23.40 2.52 3.55
C ILE A 539 -22.92 3.96 3.40
N VAL A 540 -21.68 4.12 2.97
CA VAL A 540 -20.97 5.40 2.95
C VAL A 540 -20.77 5.87 1.51
N ILE A 541 -21.34 7.02 1.17
CA ILE A 541 -21.25 7.64 -0.15
C ILE A 541 -20.34 8.88 -0.04
N GLY A 542 -19.37 9.00 -0.93
CA GLY A 542 -18.58 10.24 -1.02
C GLY A 542 -17.54 10.24 -2.14
N GLY A 543 -16.78 11.33 -2.19
CA GLY A 543 -15.73 11.59 -3.18
C GLY A 543 -14.39 11.87 -2.53
N SER A 544 -13.78 13.01 -2.85
CA SER A 544 -12.42 13.36 -2.40
C SER A 544 -12.24 13.38 -0.87
N SER A 545 -13.30 13.67 -0.10
CA SER A 545 -13.25 13.61 1.37
C SER A 545 -13.07 12.17 1.93
N LEU A 546 -13.38 11.14 1.14
CA LEU A 546 -13.11 9.74 1.48
C LEU A 546 -11.75 9.27 0.97
N SER A 547 -11.16 9.97 -0.01
CA SER A 547 -9.86 9.59 -0.58
C SER A 547 -8.65 9.92 0.29
N ARG A 548 -8.76 10.80 1.32
CA ARG A 548 -7.68 11.05 2.29
C ARG A 548 -8.17 11.07 3.74
N GLY A 549 -7.41 10.45 4.66
CA GLY A 549 -7.61 10.57 6.10
C GLY A 549 -8.89 10.01 6.74
N TYR A 550 -9.80 9.35 6.01
CA TYR A 550 -11.02 8.76 6.57
C TYR A 550 -10.91 7.23 6.67
N THR A 551 -10.88 6.70 7.89
CA THR A 551 -10.85 5.25 8.14
C THR A 551 -12.28 4.70 8.16
N LEU A 552 -12.59 3.72 7.31
CA LEU A 552 -13.87 3.02 7.30
C LEU A 552 -13.73 1.71 8.06
N GLU A 553 -14.28 1.65 9.27
CA GLU A 553 -14.20 0.45 10.10
C GLU A 553 -15.13 -0.65 9.58
N GLY A 554 -14.61 -1.88 9.53
CA GLY A 554 -15.38 -3.03 9.06
C GLY A 554 -15.77 -2.98 7.59
N LEU A 555 -14.96 -2.32 6.74
CA LEU A 555 -15.22 -2.24 5.31
C LEU A 555 -15.18 -3.63 4.66
N SER A 556 -16.31 -4.07 4.12
CA SER A 556 -16.46 -5.38 3.47
C SER A 556 -16.87 -5.29 2.00
N VAL A 557 -17.58 -4.22 1.59
CA VAL A 557 -17.96 -4.02 0.18
C VAL A 557 -17.50 -2.65 -0.28
N SER A 558 -16.84 -2.58 -1.44
CA SER A 558 -16.42 -1.33 -2.06
C SER A 558 -16.91 -1.27 -3.50
N TYR A 559 -17.67 -0.23 -3.86
CA TYR A 559 -18.11 0.05 -5.21
C TYR A 559 -17.43 1.31 -5.73
N PHE A 560 -16.52 1.15 -6.68
CA PHE A 560 -15.50 2.15 -6.99
C PHE A 560 -15.34 2.33 -8.50
N LEU A 561 -15.71 3.51 -9.00
CA LEU A 561 -15.69 3.85 -10.44
C LEU A 561 -14.82 5.07 -10.78
N ARG A 562 -14.20 5.73 -9.79
CA ARG A 562 -13.34 6.88 -10.04
C ARG A 562 -11.97 6.46 -10.58
N THR A 563 -11.61 6.95 -11.75
CA THR A 563 -10.29 6.76 -12.36
C THR A 563 -9.34 7.91 -12.01
N THR A 564 -8.06 7.62 -11.81
CA THR A 564 -6.97 8.61 -11.81
C THR A 564 -5.75 7.94 -12.43
N ILE A 565 -4.90 8.75 -13.08
CA ILE A 565 -3.62 8.27 -13.55
C ILE A 565 -2.57 8.29 -12.43
N PHE A 566 -2.68 9.16 -11.41
CA PHE A 566 -1.62 9.40 -10.43
C PHE A 566 -1.52 8.32 -9.35
N TYR A 567 -0.30 7.79 -9.15
CA TYR A 567 0.05 6.80 -8.11
C TYR A 567 -0.47 7.19 -6.73
N ASP A 568 -0.08 8.37 -6.23
CA ASP A 568 -0.34 8.78 -4.85
C ASP A 568 -1.86 8.87 -4.58
N THR A 569 -2.57 9.49 -5.52
CA THR A 569 -4.03 9.64 -5.45
C THR A 569 -4.72 8.27 -5.49
N LEU A 570 -4.33 7.37 -6.41
CA LEU A 570 -4.96 6.05 -6.54
C LEU A 570 -4.73 5.19 -5.29
N MET A 571 -3.50 5.18 -4.77
CA MET A 571 -3.14 4.40 -3.59
C MET A 571 -3.87 4.86 -2.33
N GLN A 572 -4.04 6.17 -2.17
CA GLN A 572 -4.75 6.74 -1.03
C GLN A 572 -6.27 6.49 -1.08
N MET A 573 -6.84 6.30 -2.28
CA MET A 573 -8.26 5.99 -2.46
C MET A 573 -8.62 4.55 -2.06
N GLY A 574 -7.66 3.62 -2.06
CA GLY A 574 -7.88 2.22 -1.70
C GLY A 574 -8.16 2.04 -0.21
N ARG A 575 -9.42 2.16 0.23
CA ARG A 575 -9.83 1.95 1.63
C ARG A 575 -9.98 0.50 2.03
N TRP A 576 -9.96 -0.40 1.06
CA TRP A 576 -10.06 -1.84 1.27
C TRP A 576 -8.79 -2.47 1.84
N PHE A 577 -7.68 -1.73 1.96
CA PHE A 577 -6.48 -2.20 2.67
C PHE A 577 -6.69 -2.26 4.19
N GLY A 578 -5.77 -2.92 4.90
CA GLY A 578 -5.79 -3.02 6.37
C GLY A 578 -6.39 -4.32 6.89
N TYR A 579 -6.25 -4.58 8.19
CA TYR A 579 -6.61 -5.88 8.79
C TYR A 579 -8.09 -6.27 8.60
N ARG A 580 -8.33 -7.57 8.31
CA ARG A 580 -9.66 -8.17 8.02
C ARG A 580 -9.88 -9.48 8.78
N THR A 581 -9.51 -9.49 10.05
CA THR A 581 -9.58 -10.67 10.94
C THR A 581 -10.98 -11.29 10.93
N ASP A 582 -11.06 -12.56 10.51
CA ASP A 582 -12.27 -13.40 10.39
C ASP A 582 -13.36 -12.93 9.41
N TYR A 583 -13.08 -11.97 8.52
CA TYR A 583 -14.04 -11.58 7.47
C TYR A 583 -13.41 -11.20 6.11
N GLU A 584 -12.12 -11.46 5.91
CA GLU A 584 -11.43 -11.20 4.63
C GLU A 584 -12.12 -11.89 3.45
N ASP A 585 -12.62 -13.11 3.63
CA ASP A 585 -13.33 -13.90 2.62
C ASP A 585 -14.63 -13.24 2.12
N LEU A 586 -15.25 -12.40 2.96
CA LEU A 586 -16.47 -11.67 2.63
C LEU A 586 -16.19 -10.37 1.85
N CYS A 587 -14.92 -9.95 1.76
CA CYS A 587 -14.57 -8.70 1.11
C CYS A 587 -14.76 -8.79 -0.41
N LYS A 588 -15.47 -7.81 -0.99
CA LYS A 588 -15.62 -7.65 -2.45
C LYS A 588 -15.42 -6.21 -2.89
N ILE A 589 -14.73 -6.05 -4.02
CA ILE A 589 -14.45 -4.78 -4.65
C ILE A 589 -15.06 -4.78 -6.06
N TYR A 590 -16.12 -4.01 -6.21
CA TYR A 590 -16.79 -3.73 -7.47
C TYR A 590 -16.06 -2.60 -8.18
N MET A 591 -15.35 -2.90 -9.27
CA MET A 591 -14.66 -1.91 -10.09
C MET A 591 -14.56 -2.39 -11.54
N THR A 592 -14.16 -1.49 -12.45
CA THR A 592 -13.89 -1.87 -13.84
C THR A 592 -12.58 -2.65 -13.96
N GLU A 593 -12.47 -3.54 -14.95
CA GLU A 593 -11.24 -4.31 -15.18
C GLU A 593 -10.06 -3.41 -15.52
N THR A 594 -10.29 -2.36 -16.31
CA THR A 594 -9.28 -1.35 -16.63
C THR A 594 -8.68 -0.73 -15.37
N MET A 595 -9.53 -0.43 -14.38
CA MET A 595 -9.07 0.16 -13.13
C MET A 595 -8.33 -0.85 -12.25
N PHE A 596 -8.81 -2.09 -12.20
CA PHE A 596 -8.10 -3.18 -11.54
C PHE A 596 -6.69 -3.34 -12.10
N ASP A 597 -6.53 -3.26 -13.42
CA ASP A 597 -5.23 -3.33 -14.08
C ASP A 597 -4.36 -2.10 -13.77
N SER A 598 -4.94 -0.89 -13.69
CA SER A 598 -4.21 0.30 -13.25
C SER A 598 -3.68 0.14 -11.82
N PHE A 599 -4.51 -0.34 -10.89
CA PHE A 599 -4.05 -0.66 -9.53
C PHE A 599 -2.93 -1.70 -9.56
N LYS A 600 -3.09 -2.77 -10.35
CA LYS A 600 -2.07 -3.81 -10.48
C LYS A 600 -0.71 -3.24 -10.91
N ILE A 601 -0.69 -2.40 -11.95
CA ILE A 601 0.55 -1.76 -12.43
C ILE A 601 1.17 -0.92 -11.31
N ILE A 602 0.35 -0.11 -10.65
CA ILE A 602 0.81 0.82 -9.63
C ILE A 602 1.40 0.08 -8.42
N ILE A 603 0.77 -1.02 -8.04
CA ILE A 603 1.22 -1.89 -6.94
C ILE A 603 2.50 -2.63 -7.28
N GLU A 604 2.64 -3.16 -8.49
CA GLU A 604 3.90 -3.79 -8.93
C GLU A 604 5.06 -2.79 -8.85
N ALA A 605 4.88 -1.57 -9.37
CA ALA A 605 5.93 -0.54 -9.30
C ALA A 605 6.22 -0.05 -7.87
N THR A 606 5.21 -0.01 -6.99
CA THR A 606 5.41 0.34 -5.57
C THR A 606 6.17 -0.76 -4.82
N LEU A 607 5.89 -2.03 -5.13
CA LEU A 607 6.63 -3.16 -4.55
C LEU A 607 8.07 -3.21 -5.06
N ASP A 608 8.29 -2.98 -6.36
CA ASP A 608 9.64 -2.89 -6.93
C ASP A 608 10.44 -1.74 -6.29
N LEU A 609 9.79 -0.62 -5.98
CA LEU A 609 10.38 0.49 -5.25
C LEU A 609 10.80 0.10 -3.82
N MET A 610 9.92 -0.58 -3.08
CA MET A 610 10.20 -1.04 -1.71
C MET A 610 11.33 -2.08 -1.70
N ASP A 611 11.34 -3.00 -2.65
CA ASP A 611 12.43 -3.97 -2.79
C ASP A 611 13.76 -3.29 -3.14
N SER A 612 13.74 -2.20 -3.91
CA SER A 612 14.94 -1.43 -4.23
C SER A 612 15.56 -0.80 -2.98
N LEU A 613 14.76 -0.37 -2.00
CA LEU A 613 15.26 0.11 -0.71
C LEU A 613 16.01 -0.99 0.05
N LYS A 614 15.50 -2.23 0.05
CA LYS A 614 16.15 -3.40 0.66
C LYS A 614 17.51 -3.71 0.00
N GLU A 615 17.60 -3.57 -1.33
CA GLU A 615 18.89 -3.74 -2.03
C GLU A 615 19.88 -2.61 -1.71
N MET A 616 19.39 -1.37 -1.62
CA MET A 616 20.21 -0.22 -1.32
C MET A 616 20.88 -0.29 0.05
N GLU A 617 20.15 -0.77 1.06
CA GLU A 617 20.69 -1.10 2.38
C GLU A 617 21.90 -2.06 2.25
N LYS A 618 21.71 -3.18 1.54
CA LYS A 618 22.76 -4.19 1.34
C LYS A 618 24.03 -3.63 0.69
N PHE A 619 23.89 -2.64 -0.20
CA PHE A 619 25.01 -2.03 -0.91
C PHE A 619 25.50 -0.72 -0.26
N GLY A 620 24.98 -0.35 0.92
CA GLY A 620 25.38 0.89 1.62
C GLY A 620 25.09 2.16 0.83
N LYS A 621 24.03 2.17 0.01
CA LYS A 621 23.64 3.35 -0.77
C LYS A 621 22.95 4.39 0.11
N THR A 622 22.87 5.63 -0.40
CA THR A 622 22.30 6.76 0.33
C THR A 622 20.90 7.13 -0.16
N PRO A 623 20.09 7.86 0.63
CA PRO A 623 18.80 8.40 0.17
C PRO A 623 18.90 9.22 -1.13
N LYS A 624 20.03 9.90 -1.35
CA LYS A 624 20.29 10.64 -2.59
C LYS A 624 20.40 9.73 -3.81
N ASP A 625 21.08 8.59 -3.66
CA ASP A 625 21.16 7.57 -4.72
C ASP A 625 19.78 6.99 -5.04
N PHE A 626 18.90 6.90 -4.03
CA PHE A 626 17.55 6.38 -4.19
C PHE A 626 16.70 7.33 -5.04
N GLY A 627 16.70 8.63 -4.70
CA GLY A 627 15.97 9.63 -5.48
C GLY A 627 16.37 9.62 -6.96
N LEU A 628 17.68 9.48 -7.24
CA LEU A 628 18.20 9.35 -8.61
C LEU A 628 17.72 8.07 -9.32
N ALA A 629 17.74 6.92 -8.64
CA ALA A 629 17.28 5.66 -9.20
C ALA A 629 15.78 5.70 -9.57
N VAL A 630 14.95 6.32 -8.72
CA VAL A 630 13.50 6.38 -8.94
C VAL A 630 13.09 7.39 -10.01
N GLN A 631 13.83 8.50 -10.16
CA GLN A 631 13.68 9.43 -11.29
C GLN A 631 13.87 8.74 -12.64
N GLN A 632 14.73 7.74 -12.69
CA GLN A 632 15.11 7.04 -13.91
C GLN A 632 14.26 5.79 -14.16
N HIS A 633 13.45 5.36 -13.19
CA HIS A 633 12.74 4.10 -13.30
C HIS A 633 11.60 4.18 -14.33
N PRO A 634 11.51 3.23 -15.29
CA PRO A 634 10.62 3.33 -16.46
C PRO A 634 9.15 3.54 -16.15
N ASP A 635 8.66 2.96 -15.05
CA ASP A 635 7.24 2.91 -14.72
C ASP A 635 6.81 4.00 -13.70
N SER A 636 7.76 4.78 -13.14
CA SER A 636 7.52 5.82 -12.12
C SER A 636 7.78 7.24 -12.61
N GLY A 637 8.64 7.42 -13.61
CA GLY A 637 9.18 8.72 -14.03
C GLY A 637 8.19 9.71 -14.64
N LEU A 638 6.92 9.36 -14.84
CA LEU A 638 5.94 10.22 -15.51
C LEU A 638 4.96 10.97 -14.63
N GLN A 639 4.51 10.36 -13.55
CA GLN A 639 3.28 10.82 -12.92
C GLN A 639 3.54 11.79 -11.76
N VAL A 640 4.74 11.75 -11.17
CA VAL A 640 5.09 12.61 -10.03
C VAL A 640 5.95 13.81 -10.47
N THR A 641 6.81 13.61 -11.46
CA THR A 641 7.66 14.66 -12.07
C THR A 641 6.87 15.72 -12.85
N ALA A 642 5.69 15.37 -13.37
CA ALA A 642 4.87 16.28 -14.15
C ALA A 642 4.45 17.53 -13.35
N ARG A 643 4.00 17.37 -12.10
CA ARG A 643 3.50 18.48 -11.26
C ARG A 643 4.57 19.54 -10.94
N ASN A 644 5.82 19.12 -10.71
CA ASN A 644 6.90 20.03 -10.32
C ASN A 644 7.65 20.64 -11.53
N LYS A 645 7.75 19.94 -12.68
CA LYS A 645 8.56 20.40 -13.83
C LYS A 645 7.79 21.18 -14.92
N LEU A 646 6.46 21.23 -14.89
CA LEU A 646 5.66 21.82 -15.99
C LEU A 646 5.66 23.34 -16.07
N LYS A 647 6.11 24.05 -15.04
CA LYS A 647 5.83 25.48 -14.95
C LYS A 647 6.78 26.38 -15.74
N ASN A 648 7.94 25.90 -16.20
CA ASN A 648 8.97 26.79 -16.76
C ASN A 648 9.63 26.39 -18.10
N THR A 649 9.16 25.40 -18.86
CA THR A 649 9.68 25.14 -20.22
C THR A 649 8.61 24.67 -21.21
N GLY A 650 8.67 25.18 -22.45
CA GLY A 650 7.89 24.63 -23.58
C GLY A 650 8.32 23.22 -24.00
N GLU A 651 9.39 22.68 -23.39
CA GLU A 651 10.01 21.41 -23.71
C GLU A 651 10.31 20.66 -22.40
N ILE A 652 9.71 19.46 -22.22
CA ILE A 652 9.99 18.60 -21.07
C ILE A 652 10.90 17.46 -21.52
N TYR A 653 11.97 17.22 -20.78
CA TYR A 653 12.85 16.06 -21.00
C TYR A 653 12.58 15.00 -19.93
N PHE A 654 12.35 13.76 -20.38
CA PHE A 654 12.22 12.58 -19.53
C PHE A 654 13.48 11.73 -19.64
N GLU A 655 13.96 11.23 -18.51
CA GLU A 655 15.08 10.29 -18.46
C GLU A 655 14.57 8.91 -18.05
N MET A 656 14.95 7.87 -18.78
CA MET A 656 14.61 6.49 -18.46
C MET A 656 15.86 5.62 -18.47
N LYS A 657 16.02 4.78 -17.44
CA LYS A 657 17.01 3.72 -17.36
C LYS A 657 16.35 2.40 -17.74
N LEU A 658 16.81 1.80 -18.84
CA LEU A 658 16.28 0.53 -19.34
C LEU A 658 17.06 -0.67 -18.79
N ASP A 659 18.34 -0.49 -18.47
CA ASP A 659 19.21 -1.53 -17.90
C ASP A 659 18.60 -2.20 -16.66
N GLY A 660 18.66 -3.54 -16.60
CA GLY A 660 18.06 -4.34 -15.52
C GLY A 660 16.55 -4.57 -15.64
N HIS A 661 15.91 -4.02 -16.68
CA HIS A 661 14.47 -4.19 -16.93
C HIS A 661 14.19 -5.06 -18.15
N LEU A 662 13.01 -5.69 -18.14
CA LEU A 662 12.42 -6.41 -19.27
C LEU A 662 11.19 -5.64 -19.75
N LYS A 663 11.09 -5.39 -21.05
CA LYS A 663 9.93 -4.74 -21.68
C LYS A 663 9.37 -5.64 -22.78
N GLU A 664 8.06 -5.93 -22.76
CA GLU A 664 7.42 -6.90 -23.65
C GLU A 664 6.17 -6.32 -24.32
N THR A 665 5.87 -6.75 -25.56
CA THR A 665 4.64 -6.38 -26.26
C THR A 665 3.45 -7.17 -25.72
N GLY A 666 2.99 -6.84 -24.51
CA GLY A 666 1.81 -7.45 -23.90
C GLY A 666 0.49 -7.07 -24.58
N TRP A 667 0.48 -5.97 -25.34
CA TRP A 667 -0.64 -5.50 -26.16
C TRP A 667 -0.27 -5.62 -27.63
N ILE A 668 -1.00 -6.45 -28.37
CA ILE A 668 -0.72 -6.78 -29.78
C ILE A 668 -1.90 -6.29 -30.62
N PRO A 669 -1.69 -5.58 -31.75
CA PRO A 669 -2.78 -5.14 -32.61
C PRO A 669 -3.69 -6.30 -33.03
N ALA A 670 -5.01 -6.12 -32.92
CA ALA A 670 -6.01 -7.10 -33.31
C ALA A 670 -6.37 -7.00 -34.80
N THR A 671 -5.94 -5.96 -35.52
CA THR A 671 -6.22 -5.78 -36.94
C THR A 671 -5.33 -6.66 -37.82
N ASP A 672 -5.94 -7.50 -38.66
CA ASP A 672 -5.24 -8.48 -39.51
C ASP A 672 -4.11 -7.86 -40.35
N GLU A 673 -4.35 -6.70 -40.95
CA GLU A 673 -3.35 -5.97 -41.75
C GLU A 673 -2.07 -5.67 -40.95
N ILE A 674 -2.23 -5.14 -39.74
CA ILE A 674 -1.11 -4.79 -38.86
C ILE A 674 -0.41 -6.07 -38.36
N ARG A 675 -1.17 -7.11 -38.03
CA ARG A 675 -0.59 -8.40 -37.60
C ARG A 675 0.27 -9.03 -38.69
N LEU A 676 -0.24 -9.10 -39.92
CA LEU A 676 0.49 -9.65 -41.06
C LEU A 676 1.75 -8.81 -41.36
N LYS A 677 1.66 -7.48 -41.27
CA LYS A 677 2.82 -6.59 -41.38
C LYS A 677 3.88 -6.92 -40.33
N ASN A 678 3.50 -7.03 -39.06
CA ASN A 678 4.43 -7.37 -37.96
C ASN A 678 5.04 -8.77 -38.10
N ILE A 679 4.26 -9.76 -38.55
CA ILE A 679 4.79 -11.09 -38.88
C ILE A 679 5.87 -10.98 -39.97
N ASN A 680 5.60 -10.21 -41.02
CA ASN A 680 6.57 -10.01 -42.10
C ASN A 680 7.84 -9.28 -41.62
N GLU A 681 7.74 -8.35 -40.66
CA GLU A 681 8.93 -7.71 -40.07
C GLU A 681 9.78 -8.70 -39.26
N ILE A 682 9.18 -9.64 -38.53
CA ILE A 682 9.93 -10.73 -37.88
C ILE A 682 10.63 -11.60 -38.92
N LYS A 683 9.93 -11.98 -40.01
CA LYS A 683 10.54 -12.78 -41.09
C LYS A 683 11.71 -12.07 -41.76
N LYS A 684 11.55 -10.77 -42.07
CA LYS A 684 12.64 -9.94 -42.64
C LYS A 684 13.84 -9.86 -41.71
N LEU A 685 13.62 -9.70 -40.41
CA LEU A 685 14.69 -9.69 -39.41
C LEU A 685 15.42 -11.03 -39.40
N VAL A 686 14.72 -12.17 -39.30
CA VAL A 686 15.37 -13.48 -39.27
C VAL A 686 16.16 -13.74 -40.57
N ASN A 687 15.63 -13.32 -41.72
CA ASN A 687 16.33 -13.42 -43.00
C ASN A 687 17.63 -12.59 -43.05
N SER A 688 17.67 -11.42 -42.41
CA SER A 688 18.88 -10.59 -42.39
C SER A 688 19.98 -11.13 -41.47
N LEU A 689 19.63 -11.99 -40.51
CA LEU A 689 20.58 -12.64 -39.60
C LEU A 689 21.26 -13.87 -40.22
N GLY A 690 20.63 -14.49 -41.23
CA GLY A 690 21.13 -15.70 -41.88
C GLY A 690 21.16 -16.93 -40.96
N ASN A 691 21.85 -17.99 -41.40
CA ASN A 691 21.82 -19.32 -40.75
C ASN A 691 22.90 -19.52 -39.66
N ASN A 692 23.57 -18.45 -39.21
CA ASN A 692 24.63 -18.50 -38.20
C ASN A 692 24.08 -18.45 -36.76
N PHE A 693 23.06 -19.26 -36.44
CA PHE A 693 22.49 -19.34 -35.10
C PHE A 693 23.00 -20.55 -34.32
N GLU A 694 23.10 -20.39 -33.00
CA GLU A 694 23.24 -21.50 -32.07
C GLU A 694 21.85 -22.04 -31.70
N LYS A 695 21.64 -23.35 -31.82
CA LYS A 695 20.43 -24.00 -31.33
C LYS A 695 20.60 -24.35 -29.85
N LYS A 696 19.89 -23.64 -28.96
CA LYS A 696 19.84 -23.94 -27.52
C LYS A 696 18.47 -24.47 -27.15
N LYS A 697 18.39 -25.76 -26.81
CA LYS A 697 17.13 -26.51 -26.69
C LYS A 697 16.35 -26.40 -28.01
N ASN A 698 15.16 -25.80 -27.98
CA ASN A 698 14.33 -25.56 -29.17
C ASN A 698 14.45 -24.11 -29.70
N ASN A 699 15.21 -23.25 -29.04
CA ASN A 699 15.34 -21.84 -29.41
C ASN A 699 16.56 -21.61 -30.32
N LEU A 700 16.45 -20.60 -31.18
CA LEU A 700 17.53 -20.19 -32.08
C LEU A 700 18.12 -18.89 -31.56
N VAL A 701 19.44 -18.86 -31.36
CA VAL A 701 20.16 -17.74 -30.74
C VAL A 701 21.21 -17.21 -31.71
N TRP A 702 21.07 -15.95 -32.12
CA TRP A 702 22.10 -15.21 -32.84
C TRP A 702 22.82 -14.31 -31.83
N LYS A 703 24.14 -14.44 -31.74
CA LYS A 703 24.97 -13.62 -30.85
C LYS A 703 25.66 -12.51 -31.63
N ASP A 704 26.01 -11.44 -30.93
CA ASP A 704 26.84 -10.36 -31.48
C ASP A 704 26.23 -9.68 -32.73
N VAL A 705 24.92 -9.53 -32.75
CA VAL A 705 24.19 -8.87 -33.82
C VAL A 705 24.39 -7.36 -33.75
N ASP A 706 24.67 -6.74 -34.89
CA ASP A 706 24.83 -5.30 -35.00
C ASP A 706 23.53 -4.56 -34.67
N LYS A 707 23.64 -3.49 -33.87
CA LYS A 707 22.50 -2.72 -33.39
C LYS A 707 21.67 -2.07 -34.50
N THR A 708 22.22 -1.85 -35.70
CA THR A 708 21.49 -1.29 -36.85
C THR A 708 20.38 -2.23 -37.33
N ILE A 709 20.60 -3.55 -37.25
CA ILE A 709 19.59 -4.56 -37.58
C ILE A 709 18.41 -4.46 -36.61
N VAL A 710 18.71 -4.35 -35.31
CA VAL A 710 17.70 -4.16 -34.25
C VAL A 710 16.97 -2.82 -34.42
N SER A 711 17.69 -1.73 -34.69
CA SER A 711 17.11 -0.39 -34.89
C SER A 711 16.13 -0.36 -36.06
N ASN A 712 16.49 -1.02 -37.18
CA ASN A 712 15.62 -1.15 -38.34
C ASN A 712 14.34 -1.92 -38.00
N PHE A 713 14.44 -3.06 -37.31
CA PHE A 713 13.27 -3.84 -36.87
C PHE A 713 12.34 -3.01 -35.99
N LEU A 714 12.86 -2.35 -34.94
CA LEU A 714 12.05 -1.56 -34.01
C LEU A 714 11.39 -0.36 -34.69
N SER A 715 11.99 0.19 -35.74
CA SER A 715 11.43 1.30 -36.51
C SER A 715 10.25 0.89 -37.39
N GLN A 716 10.23 -0.36 -37.87
CA GLN A 716 9.17 -0.87 -38.77
C GLN A 716 8.07 -1.64 -38.04
N TYR A 717 8.36 -2.24 -36.87
CA TYR A 717 7.38 -2.99 -36.09
C TYR A 717 6.31 -2.08 -35.48
N HIS A 718 5.04 -2.41 -35.67
CA HIS A 718 3.91 -1.64 -35.15
C HIS A 718 3.57 -2.11 -33.74
N THR A 719 3.75 -1.23 -32.76
CA THR A 719 3.41 -1.47 -31.34
C THR A 719 2.08 -0.80 -30.99
N PHE A 720 1.69 -0.81 -29.71
CA PHE A 720 0.51 -0.09 -29.21
C PHE A 720 0.57 1.39 -29.61
N ASP A 721 -0.60 2.02 -29.81
CA ASP A 721 -0.70 3.37 -30.38
C ASP A 721 0.20 4.39 -29.66
N LEU A 722 1.19 4.87 -30.42
CA LEU A 722 2.23 5.77 -29.92
C LEU A 722 1.72 7.19 -29.68
N SER A 723 0.59 7.56 -30.28
CA SER A 723 0.00 8.87 -30.05
C SER A 723 -0.64 8.97 -28.65
N THR A 724 -1.07 7.83 -28.09
CA THR A 724 -1.78 7.75 -26.81
C THR A 724 -0.95 7.15 -25.67
N ASP A 725 0.14 6.41 -25.94
CA ASP A 725 1.00 5.78 -24.92
C ASP A 725 2.51 5.98 -25.19
N GLN A 726 2.94 7.24 -25.37
CA GLN A 726 4.34 7.61 -25.71
C GLN A 726 5.40 7.04 -24.76
N PHE A 727 5.00 6.71 -23.53
CA PHE A 727 5.86 6.27 -22.46
C PHE A 727 5.69 4.79 -22.07
N GLY A 728 4.79 4.07 -22.74
CA GLY A 728 4.53 2.66 -22.43
C GLY A 728 3.86 2.44 -21.07
N MET A 729 3.15 3.42 -20.51
CA MET A 729 2.47 3.31 -19.22
C MET A 729 1.34 2.28 -19.26
N ARG A 730 0.65 2.17 -20.39
CA ARG A 730 -0.43 1.18 -20.59
C ARG A 730 0.13 -0.13 -21.14
N SER A 731 0.92 -0.05 -22.19
CA SER A 731 1.44 -1.20 -22.93
C SER A 731 2.65 -1.90 -22.30
N ARG A 732 3.33 -1.25 -21.33
CA ARG A 732 4.66 -1.64 -20.80
C ARG A 732 5.78 -1.66 -21.83
N MET A 733 5.58 -1.02 -22.99
CA MET A 733 6.54 -0.98 -24.09
C MET A 733 6.91 0.48 -24.42
N PRO A 734 7.92 1.07 -23.74
CA PRO A 734 8.38 2.43 -23.99
C PRO A 734 9.24 2.50 -25.28
N ILE A 735 8.66 2.17 -26.43
CA ILE A 735 9.41 1.92 -27.67
C ILE A 735 10.29 3.10 -28.12
N ASN A 736 9.89 4.34 -27.84
CA ASN A 736 10.69 5.53 -28.17
C ASN A 736 11.99 5.58 -27.36
N PHE A 737 11.94 5.25 -26.06
CA PHE A 737 13.13 5.17 -25.22
C PHE A 737 14.03 4.01 -25.66
N ILE A 738 13.44 2.90 -26.06
CA ILE A 738 14.18 1.74 -26.58
C ILE A 738 14.89 2.09 -27.89
N LYS A 739 14.21 2.75 -28.84
CA LYS A 739 14.83 3.21 -30.10
C LYS A 739 16.01 4.14 -29.82
N GLU A 740 15.84 5.07 -28.89
CA GLU A 740 16.89 6.00 -28.51
C GLU A 740 18.05 5.32 -27.76
N TYR A 741 17.78 4.27 -26.97
CA TYR A 741 18.79 3.41 -26.37
C TYR A 741 19.66 2.73 -27.42
N VAL A 742 19.04 2.10 -28.42
CA VAL A 742 19.75 1.45 -29.53
C VAL A 742 20.64 2.44 -30.28
N ASN A 743 20.18 3.68 -30.45
CA ASN A 743 20.96 4.73 -31.09
C ASN A 743 22.16 5.18 -30.24
N LYS A 744 21.93 5.50 -28.96
CA LYS A 744 22.94 6.09 -28.06
C LYS A 744 23.95 5.09 -27.51
N VAL A 745 23.53 3.86 -27.22
CA VAL A 745 24.39 2.83 -26.63
C VAL A 745 25.04 2.03 -27.75
N ASN A 746 26.37 2.01 -27.78
CA ASN A 746 27.12 1.28 -28.80
C ASN A 746 27.47 -0.13 -28.31
N ILE A 747 26.45 -0.99 -28.27
CA ILE A 747 26.56 -2.38 -27.85
C ILE A 747 25.89 -3.30 -28.88
N ASN A 748 26.49 -4.47 -29.12
CA ASN A 748 25.88 -5.52 -29.92
C ASN A 748 24.78 -6.22 -29.13
N TRP A 749 23.85 -6.82 -29.85
CA TRP A 749 22.65 -7.46 -29.31
C TRP A 749 22.70 -8.96 -29.52
N ASP A 750 22.11 -9.70 -28.60
CA ASP A 750 21.75 -11.09 -28.87
C ASP A 750 20.29 -11.13 -29.30
N ILE A 751 19.96 -11.94 -30.30
CA ILE A 751 18.59 -12.12 -30.79
C ILE A 751 18.21 -13.58 -30.56
N VAL A 752 17.03 -13.79 -30.00
CA VAL A 752 16.49 -15.13 -29.75
C VAL A 752 15.14 -15.26 -30.41
N LEU A 753 15.00 -16.26 -31.28
CA LEU A 753 13.70 -16.72 -31.75
C LEU A 753 13.26 -17.92 -30.89
N TYR A 754 12.20 -17.72 -30.13
CA TYR A 754 11.68 -18.76 -29.24
C TYR A 754 10.76 -19.72 -30.00
N SER A 755 10.93 -21.00 -29.70
CA SER A 755 10.05 -22.07 -30.17
C SER A 755 9.25 -22.62 -28.98
N GLY A 756 7.95 -22.79 -29.18
CA GLY A 756 7.03 -23.32 -28.19
C GLY A 756 6.92 -24.83 -28.21
N THR A 757 5.72 -25.29 -27.86
CA THR A 757 5.36 -26.72 -27.83
C THR A 757 4.04 -26.97 -28.58
N SER A 758 3.58 -25.99 -29.38
CA SER A 758 2.41 -26.18 -30.23
C SER A 758 2.69 -27.24 -31.29
N GLU A 759 1.64 -27.96 -31.70
CA GLU A 759 1.68 -28.85 -32.85
C GLU A 759 1.81 -28.06 -34.17
N GLU A 760 1.39 -26.80 -34.17
CA GLU A 760 1.51 -25.89 -35.31
C GLU A 760 2.96 -25.41 -35.49
N VAL A 761 3.54 -25.77 -36.64
CA VAL A 761 4.86 -25.32 -37.06
C VAL A 761 4.71 -24.08 -37.93
N PHE A 762 5.31 -22.98 -37.49
CA PHE A 762 5.33 -21.73 -38.22
C PHE A 762 6.61 -21.60 -39.06
N PRO A 763 6.51 -21.53 -40.40
CA PRO A 763 7.65 -21.31 -41.27
C PRO A 763 8.03 -19.83 -41.28
N VAL A 764 9.20 -19.52 -40.73
CA VAL A 764 9.76 -18.16 -40.75
C VAL A 764 10.40 -17.90 -42.11
N ASN A 765 11.22 -18.83 -42.59
CA ASN A 765 11.75 -18.90 -43.95
C ASN A 765 11.98 -20.37 -44.37
N ASP A 766 12.67 -20.61 -45.49
CA ASP A 766 12.88 -21.96 -46.02
C ASP A 766 13.75 -22.85 -45.11
N ASP A 767 14.67 -22.25 -44.33
CA ASP A 767 15.63 -22.96 -43.47
C ASP A 767 15.25 -22.93 -41.97
N VAL A 768 14.34 -22.02 -41.57
CA VAL A 768 14.01 -21.71 -40.18
C VAL A 768 12.51 -21.90 -39.93
N GLN A 769 12.20 -22.87 -39.07
CA GLN A 769 10.85 -23.19 -38.62
C GLN A 769 10.80 -23.25 -37.09
N VAL A 770 9.71 -22.78 -36.50
CA VAL A 770 9.50 -22.81 -35.04
C VAL A 770 8.09 -23.27 -34.70
N GLN A 771 7.95 -23.97 -33.57
CA GLN A 771 6.65 -24.27 -33.01
C GLN A 771 6.08 -23.01 -32.36
N GLN A 772 4.80 -22.76 -32.55
CA GLN A 772 4.16 -21.59 -31.94
C GLN A 772 4.08 -21.74 -30.41
N GLN A 773 4.07 -20.60 -29.71
CA GLN A 773 3.95 -20.56 -28.25
C GLN A 773 2.50 -20.32 -27.83
N ARG A 774 1.89 -21.28 -27.14
CA ARG A 774 0.51 -21.14 -26.68
C ARG A 774 0.36 -20.04 -25.63
N ARG A 775 -0.57 -19.11 -25.85
CA ARG A 775 -0.93 -18.05 -24.92
C ARG A 775 -2.43 -17.85 -24.87
N LYS A 776 -2.93 -17.46 -23.70
CA LYS A 776 -4.30 -16.96 -23.57
C LYS A 776 -4.28 -15.45 -23.78
N VAL A 777 -5.20 -14.96 -24.59
CA VAL A 777 -5.37 -13.52 -24.85
C VAL A 777 -6.81 -13.10 -24.62
N GLU A 778 -6.99 -11.82 -24.33
CA GLU A 778 -8.29 -11.17 -24.25
C GLU A 778 -8.37 -10.07 -25.30
N LYS A 779 -9.49 -10.00 -26.04
CA LYS A 779 -9.70 -8.95 -27.04
C LYS A 779 -10.20 -7.68 -26.35
N ARG A 780 -9.44 -6.59 -26.47
CA ARG A 780 -9.68 -5.27 -25.87
C ARG A 780 -9.73 -4.22 -26.97
N GLY A 781 -10.90 -4.02 -27.57
CA GLY A 781 -11.07 -3.10 -28.70
C GLY A 781 -10.24 -3.53 -29.92
N GLU A 782 -9.33 -2.67 -30.38
CA GLU A 782 -8.43 -2.91 -31.52
C GLU A 782 -7.16 -3.71 -31.16
N PHE A 783 -7.07 -4.26 -29.95
CA PHE A 783 -5.89 -4.99 -29.47
C PHE A 783 -6.24 -6.33 -28.83
N PHE A 784 -5.28 -7.26 -28.85
CA PHE A 784 -5.24 -8.44 -28.01
C PHE A 784 -4.28 -8.17 -26.84
N GLU A 785 -4.77 -8.36 -25.63
CA GLU A 785 -3.98 -8.32 -24.41
C GLU A 785 -3.57 -9.74 -24.03
N VAL A 786 -2.26 -9.98 -23.95
CA VAL A 786 -1.71 -11.25 -23.47
C VAL A 786 -1.93 -11.37 -21.97
N LEU A 787 -2.37 -12.53 -21.49
CA LEU A 787 -2.60 -12.76 -20.06
C LEU A 787 -1.35 -12.40 -19.24
N LYS A 788 -1.54 -11.63 -18.15
CA LYS A 788 -0.46 -11.05 -17.31
C LYS A 788 0.48 -10.09 -18.06
N ARG A 789 0.16 -9.70 -19.30
CA ARG A 789 1.00 -8.89 -20.20
C ARG A 789 2.42 -9.46 -20.39
N GLN A 790 2.56 -10.77 -20.21
CA GLN A 790 3.83 -11.47 -20.26
C GLN A 790 3.86 -12.38 -21.49
N VAL A 791 4.78 -12.09 -22.42
CA VAL A 791 4.90 -12.84 -23.67
C VAL A 791 5.83 -14.04 -23.46
N SER A 792 6.95 -13.82 -22.78
CA SER A 792 7.98 -14.80 -22.49
C SER A 792 7.68 -15.66 -21.25
N SER A 793 8.31 -16.84 -21.13
CA SER A 793 8.29 -17.60 -19.88
C SER A 793 9.18 -16.94 -18.82
N GLY A 794 8.96 -17.23 -17.54
CA GLY A 794 9.62 -16.53 -16.42
C GLY A 794 11.15 -16.66 -16.34
N ASN A 795 11.78 -17.44 -17.22
CA ASN A 795 13.21 -17.72 -17.30
C ASN A 795 13.76 -17.60 -18.75
N ALA A 796 13.05 -16.90 -19.64
CA ALA A 796 13.41 -16.83 -21.05
C ALA A 796 14.84 -16.29 -21.26
N GLU A 797 15.21 -15.26 -20.50
CA GLU A 797 16.52 -14.59 -20.55
C GLU A 797 17.71 -15.55 -20.32
N GLU A 798 17.51 -16.67 -19.60
CA GLU A 798 18.58 -17.63 -19.28
C GLU A 798 19.16 -18.32 -20.53
N VAL A 799 18.44 -18.32 -21.65
CA VAL A 799 18.89 -18.99 -22.88
C VAL A 799 20.20 -18.40 -23.42
N THR A 800 20.49 -17.12 -23.17
CA THR A 800 21.72 -16.48 -23.64
C THR A 800 22.90 -16.63 -22.67
N LEU A 801 22.64 -17.05 -21.43
CA LEU A 801 23.68 -17.24 -20.40
C LEU A 801 24.66 -18.36 -20.79
N THR A 802 25.91 -18.20 -20.33
CA THR A 802 26.95 -19.25 -20.41
C THR A 802 26.79 -20.26 -19.28
N GLU A 803 27.46 -21.41 -19.37
CA GLU A 803 27.47 -22.40 -18.28
C GLU A 803 28.05 -21.81 -16.98
N GLU A 804 29.04 -20.93 -17.08
CA GLU A 804 29.62 -20.23 -15.92
C GLU A 804 28.61 -19.27 -15.25
N ASP A 805 27.81 -18.56 -16.05
CA ASP A 805 26.76 -17.69 -15.54
C ASP A 805 25.66 -18.50 -14.85
N LEU A 806 25.28 -19.67 -15.42
CA LEU A 806 24.30 -20.57 -14.82
C LEU A 806 24.80 -21.17 -13.49
N GLU A 807 26.08 -21.52 -13.40
CA GLU A 807 26.68 -21.94 -12.12
C GLU A 807 26.73 -20.80 -11.11
N THR A 808 26.96 -19.55 -11.55
CA THR A 808 26.89 -18.37 -10.68
C THR A 808 25.47 -18.15 -10.16
N LEU A 809 24.45 -18.26 -11.02
CA LEU A 809 23.04 -18.19 -10.62
C LEU A 809 22.67 -19.27 -9.59
N LYS A 810 23.16 -20.50 -9.75
CA LYS A 810 22.96 -21.59 -8.78
C LYS A 810 23.66 -21.30 -7.45
N ARG A 811 24.91 -20.81 -7.50
CA ARG A 811 25.67 -20.45 -6.29
C ARG A 811 25.01 -19.31 -5.52
N GLU A 812 24.54 -18.28 -6.19
CA GLU A 812 23.80 -17.19 -5.52
C GLU A 812 22.52 -17.70 -4.89
N LYS A 813 21.74 -18.51 -5.61
CA LYS A 813 20.53 -19.12 -5.06
C LYS A 813 20.84 -19.92 -3.78
N LEU A 814 21.84 -20.79 -3.83
CA LEU A 814 22.26 -21.61 -2.70
C LEU A 814 22.77 -20.75 -1.53
N PHE A 815 23.50 -19.67 -1.83
CA PHE A 815 23.94 -18.71 -0.83
C PHE A 815 22.74 -18.15 -0.08
N TYR A 816 21.71 -17.63 -0.75
CA TYR A 816 20.52 -17.11 -0.06
C TYR A 816 19.73 -18.20 0.70
N GLU A 817 19.64 -19.41 0.16
CA GLU A 817 18.99 -20.54 0.84
C GLU A 817 19.72 -20.98 2.12
N GLN A 818 21.04 -20.75 2.20
CA GLN A 818 21.88 -21.14 3.34
C GLN A 818 22.22 -19.98 4.29
N SER A 819 22.18 -18.75 3.78
CA SER A 819 22.42 -17.54 4.57
C SER A 819 21.31 -17.39 5.59
N LYS A 820 21.73 -17.06 6.81
CA LYS A 820 20.85 -16.77 7.92
C LYS A 820 21.04 -15.33 8.34
N ASP A 821 19.94 -14.66 8.65
CA ASP A 821 19.99 -13.34 9.24
C ASP A 821 20.43 -13.39 10.71
N GLU A 822 20.47 -12.23 11.35
CA GLU A 822 20.89 -12.05 12.75
C GLU A 822 20.00 -12.82 13.73
N ASN A 823 18.79 -13.20 13.30
CA ASN A 823 17.80 -13.96 14.08
C ASN A 823 17.83 -15.47 13.74
N GLY A 824 18.70 -15.92 12.83
CA GLY A 824 18.84 -17.32 12.45
C GLY A 824 17.86 -17.81 11.37
N GLU A 825 17.08 -16.90 10.76
CA GLU A 825 16.12 -17.18 9.69
C GLU A 825 16.77 -17.18 8.31
N THR A 826 16.25 -17.98 7.38
CA THR A 826 16.84 -18.13 6.04
C THR A 826 16.65 -16.87 5.20
N GLU A 827 17.66 -16.46 4.44
CA GLU A 827 17.56 -15.33 3.50
C GLU A 827 16.98 -15.72 2.12
N ALA A 828 16.38 -16.90 1.98
CA ALA A 828 15.94 -17.44 0.69
C ALA A 828 15.00 -16.49 -0.08
N ASP A 829 14.12 -15.79 0.62
CA ASP A 829 13.16 -14.85 0.04
C ASP A 829 13.82 -13.61 -0.58
N LYS A 830 15.08 -13.30 -0.22
CA LYS A 830 15.84 -12.19 -0.81
C LYS A 830 16.35 -12.54 -2.21
N PHE A 831 16.26 -13.80 -2.64
CA PHE A 831 16.71 -14.22 -3.96
C PHE A 831 15.69 -13.90 -5.06
N SER A 832 15.99 -12.89 -5.87
CA SER A 832 15.24 -12.61 -7.09
C SER A 832 15.95 -13.18 -8.32
N ARG A 833 15.52 -14.36 -8.77
CA ARG A 833 16.09 -15.05 -9.94
C ARG A 833 16.19 -14.14 -11.18
N ARG A 834 15.14 -13.35 -11.46
CA ARG A 834 15.10 -12.43 -12.62
C ARG A 834 16.17 -11.34 -12.52
N ARG A 835 16.36 -10.77 -11.33
CA ARG A 835 17.36 -9.71 -11.11
C ARG A 835 18.78 -10.26 -11.30
N VAL A 836 19.07 -11.43 -10.73
CA VAL A 836 20.38 -12.09 -10.88
C VAL A 836 20.66 -12.41 -12.34
N VAL A 837 19.68 -12.99 -13.06
CA VAL A 837 19.83 -13.27 -14.50
C VAL A 837 20.18 -12.00 -15.27
N ARG A 838 19.47 -10.89 -15.05
CA ARG A 838 19.74 -9.62 -15.74
C ARG A 838 21.09 -9.00 -15.38
N SER A 839 21.55 -9.14 -14.13
CA SER A 839 22.89 -8.70 -13.73
C SER A 839 24.02 -9.50 -14.39
N LEU A 840 23.75 -10.76 -14.76
CA LEU A 840 24.69 -11.63 -15.47
C LEU A 840 24.69 -11.40 -16.99
N LEU A 841 23.66 -10.77 -17.54
CA LEU A 841 23.62 -10.44 -18.97
C LEU A 841 24.71 -9.44 -19.32
N LYS A 842 25.44 -9.74 -20.40
CA LYS A 842 26.49 -8.86 -20.94
C LYS A 842 25.97 -7.94 -22.04
N LYS A 843 24.85 -8.29 -22.67
CA LYS A 843 24.26 -7.60 -23.83
C LYS A 843 22.74 -7.58 -23.72
N PRO A 844 22.07 -6.61 -24.35
CA PRO A 844 20.63 -6.64 -24.51
C PRO A 844 20.19 -7.82 -25.38
N ILE A 845 19.02 -8.36 -25.07
CA ILE A 845 18.43 -9.49 -25.79
C ILE A 845 17.14 -9.03 -26.45
N LEU A 846 17.04 -9.16 -27.77
CA LEU A 846 15.78 -9.08 -28.50
C LEU A 846 15.16 -10.48 -28.59
N MET A 847 14.02 -10.66 -27.93
CA MET A 847 13.28 -11.92 -27.83
C MET A 847 12.10 -11.88 -28.80
N LEU A 848 12.09 -12.75 -29.80
CA LEU A 848 11.06 -12.84 -30.83
C LEU A 848 10.12 -14.01 -30.53
N HIS A 849 8.82 -13.76 -30.66
CA HIS A 849 7.76 -14.70 -30.31
C HIS A 849 6.71 -14.78 -31.41
N ILE A 850 6.35 -16.02 -31.78
CA ILE A 850 5.18 -16.31 -32.60
C ILE A 850 4.21 -17.09 -31.72
N LEU A 851 3.10 -16.45 -31.37
CA LEU A 851 2.13 -16.99 -30.42
C LEU A 851 0.98 -17.68 -31.14
N GLU A 852 0.55 -18.82 -30.62
CA GLU A 852 -0.74 -19.44 -30.90
C GLU A 852 -1.69 -18.98 -29.78
N ALA A 853 -2.54 -18.01 -30.08
CA ALA A 853 -3.34 -17.32 -29.08
C ALA A 853 -4.78 -17.84 -29.04
N SER A 854 -5.21 -18.38 -27.90
CA SER A 854 -6.62 -18.70 -27.65
C SER A 854 -7.35 -17.50 -27.05
N ILE A 855 -8.48 -17.09 -27.64
CA ILE A 855 -9.26 -15.94 -27.19
C ILE A 855 -10.20 -16.37 -26.05
N THR A 856 -10.10 -15.73 -24.89
CA THR A 856 -10.81 -16.14 -23.66
C THR A 856 -12.33 -15.95 -23.67
N ASN A 857 -12.87 -15.17 -24.61
CA ASN A 857 -14.29 -14.78 -24.66
C ASN A 857 -15.05 -15.31 -25.90
N GLU A 858 -14.46 -16.20 -26.69
CA GLU A 858 -15.12 -16.81 -27.86
C GLU A 858 -15.35 -18.31 -27.62
N GLU A 859 -16.58 -18.80 -27.85
CA GLU A 859 -16.88 -20.23 -27.82
C GLU A 859 -16.31 -20.90 -29.07
N GLY A 860 -15.22 -21.66 -28.91
CA GLY A 860 -14.56 -22.44 -29.96
C GLY A 860 -13.04 -22.43 -29.85
N ASP A 861 -12.37 -23.45 -30.40
CA ASP A 861 -10.90 -23.52 -30.53
C ASP A 861 -10.38 -22.60 -31.65
N ASN A 862 -10.76 -21.31 -31.61
CA ASN A 862 -10.24 -20.32 -32.55
C ASN A 862 -8.88 -19.81 -32.05
N PHE A 863 -7.81 -20.34 -32.64
CA PHE A 863 -6.46 -19.86 -32.41
C PHE A 863 -6.08 -18.79 -33.43
N VAL A 864 -5.48 -17.70 -32.95
CA VAL A 864 -4.94 -16.64 -33.80
C VAL A 864 -3.42 -16.61 -33.66
N THR A 865 -2.72 -16.54 -34.80
CA THR A 865 -1.27 -16.32 -34.79
C THR A 865 -0.96 -14.86 -34.50
N LEU A 866 -0.24 -14.59 -33.41
CA LEU A 866 0.14 -13.25 -33.00
C LEU A 866 1.68 -13.08 -32.97
N PRO A 867 2.24 -12.06 -33.66
CA PRO A 867 3.64 -11.69 -33.50
C PRO A 867 3.83 -10.87 -32.22
N ALA A 868 4.88 -11.16 -31.48
CA ALA A 868 5.26 -10.40 -30.29
C ALA A 868 6.78 -10.36 -30.12
N PHE A 869 7.27 -9.37 -29.38
CA PHE A 869 8.67 -9.34 -28.98
C PHE A 869 8.84 -8.82 -27.55
N GLY A 870 9.96 -9.18 -26.94
CA GLY A 870 10.43 -8.65 -25.67
C GLY A 870 11.87 -8.18 -25.79
N ILE A 871 12.27 -7.24 -24.95
CA ILE A 871 13.65 -6.79 -24.83
C ILE A 871 14.07 -6.84 -23.38
N SER A 872 15.09 -7.64 -23.10
CA SER A 872 15.77 -7.66 -21.80
C SER A 872 17.06 -6.85 -21.89
N PHE A 873 17.24 -5.91 -20.97
CA PHE A 873 18.44 -5.09 -20.90
C PHE A 873 19.36 -5.59 -19.78
N PRO A 874 20.68 -5.66 -20.02
CA PRO A 874 21.64 -6.12 -19.03
C PRO A 874 21.74 -5.14 -17.86
N GLY A 875 22.14 -5.64 -16.71
CA GLY A 875 22.45 -4.84 -15.54
C GLY A 875 21.40 -4.88 -14.42
N GLY A 876 21.40 -3.81 -13.61
CA GLY A 876 20.60 -3.64 -12.41
C GLY A 876 20.77 -2.21 -11.88
N ILE A 877 20.43 -1.94 -10.62
CA ILE A 877 20.52 -0.60 -10.01
C ILE A 877 21.91 0.05 -10.26
N ASN A 878 22.98 -0.76 -10.24
CA ASN A 878 24.37 -0.32 -10.38
C ASN A 878 24.94 -0.27 -11.82
N SER A 879 24.16 -0.53 -12.88
CA SER A 879 24.73 -0.44 -14.24
C SER A 879 25.14 1.00 -14.57
N GLY A 880 26.36 1.17 -15.10
CA GLY A 880 26.97 2.48 -15.40
C GLY A 880 26.64 3.05 -16.79
N ASN A 881 25.68 2.47 -17.53
CA ASN A 881 25.32 2.97 -18.86
C ASN A 881 24.39 4.18 -18.78
N LYS A 882 24.45 5.00 -19.85
CA LYS A 882 23.81 6.31 -19.98
C LYS A 882 22.28 6.23 -19.96
N ASN A 883 21.66 7.06 -19.12
CA ASN A 883 20.22 7.34 -19.15
C ASN A 883 19.76 7.78 -20.54
N ILE A 884 18.56 7.35 -20.92
CA ILE A 884 17.94 7.78 -22.17
C ILE A 884 17.07 8.98 -21.91
N LYS A 885 17.56 10.15 -22.36
CA LYS A 885 16.80 11.40 -22.33
C LYS A 885 15.99 11.56 -23.61
N LEU A 886 14.67 11.76 -23.50
CA LEU A 886 13.78 12.09 -24.60
C LEU A 886 13.02 13.38 -24.32
N LYS A 887 12.87 14.20 -25.36
CA LYS A 887 12.04 15.40 -25.35
C LYS A 887 10.59 15.02 -25.64
N VAL A 888 9.66 15.53 -24.84
CA VAL A 888 8.22 15.28 -25.01
C VAL A 888 7.45 16.60 -25.08
N ASN A 889 6.39 16.60 -25.88
CA ASN A 889 5.50 17.74 -26.05
C ASN A 889 4.67 17.95 -24.78
N SER A 890 4.71 19.17 -24.22
CA SER A 890 4.01 19.58 -23.00
C SER A 890 2.48 19.50 -23.10
N VAL A 891 1.92 19.50 -24.31
CA VAL A 891 0.46 19.44 -24.54
C VAL A 891 -0.16 18.12 -24.04
N TYR A 892 0.49 16.97 -24.28
CA TYR A 892 0.01 15.66 -23.83
C TYR A 892 -0.14 15.60 -22.30
N ILE A 893 0.83 16.18 -21.58
CA ILE A 893 0.85 16.20 -20.12
C ILE A 893 -0.15 17.23 -19.56
N ALA A 894 -0.31 18.37 -20.24
CA ALA A 894 -1.25 19.41 -19.84
C ALA A 894 -2.72 19.01 -20.01
N GLU A 895 -3.07 18.18 -21.00
CA GLU A 895 -4.43 17.63 -21.15
C GLU A 895 -4.77 16.63 -20.04
N GLU A 896 -3.82 15.78 -19.65
CA GLU A 896 -3.99 14.81 -18.55
C GLU A 896 -4.03 15.49 -17.17
N LEU A 897 -3.30 16.59 -16.95
CA LEU A 897 -3.31 17.34 -15.68
C LEU A 897 -4.50 18.29 -15.50
N LYS A 898 -5.07 18.83 -16.58
CA LYS A 898 -6.29 19.65 -16.51
C LYS A 898 -7.49 18.88 -15.94
N GLU A 899 -7.48 17.55 -16.02
CA GLU A 899 -8.48 16.72 -15.35
C GLU A 899 -8.36 16.82 -13.81
N GLU A 900 -7.18 17.11 -13.26
CA GLU A 900 -6.88 17.19 -11.83
C GLU A 900 -6.87 18.63 -11.25
N GLU A 901 -6.53 19.68 -12.01
CA GLU A 901 -6.62 21.06 -11.50
C GLU A 901 -8.07 21.54 -11.29
N SER A 902 -9.06 20.74 -11.70
CA SER A 902 -10.47 20.91 -11.33
C SER A 902 -10.90 20.05 -10.13
N ASP A 903 -9.96 19.31 -9.50
CA ASP A 903 -10.15 18.42 -8.35
C ASP A 903 -9.74 19.03 -6.98
N ASP A 904 -9.10 20.21 -6.94
CA ASP A 904 -8.73 20.93 -5.69
C ASP A 904 -9.69 22.08 -5.33
#